data_AF-A0A0C9W4V1-F1
#
_entry.id   AF-A0A0C9W4V1-F1
#
_cell.length_a   1.000
_cell.length_b   1.000
_cell.length_c   1.000
_cell.angle_alpha   90.00
_cell.angle_beta   90.00
_cell.angle_gamma   90.00
#
_symmetry.space_group_name_H-M   'P 1'
#
loop_
_entity.id
_entity.type
_entity.pdbx_description
1 polymer ?
#
loop_
_entity_poly.entity_id
_entity_poly.type
_entity_poly.pdbx_seq_one_letter_code
_entity_poly.pdbx_strand_id
1 'polypeptide(L)'
;MSAARQEHCHTYLLILKAYPPFHSTPHRTELSMIVKAAGSDLAFNPEIIPNRKSRSIWKGLLCSLVTTGLIFGLLIGITTISKNVDPVVHPHRRLYATPDQITQPSQVVKPLIDETQIFDIAATVWIRDGTIIASSGTDVLEVEDERGAKDNSDSTVILEETNDFGNIFRKGRKDSVIPLPKEILLFSEVLFRGVTLKDKRVKKVNLEIPTSLFQSTNLSYYDLRAGFTLIPNSPSPLDYAVNYSSWIPSSVETPPLFPPEQSISLRERIINAYGINVPLLAFHPVKSFCTDSNGLDAMESENPEDDFGADAPSNRWVLNDFDGFNAYDVKIKKGESVLSKHPYVVTRSFIQVADFTHPLNRKQFNTEHTNLKSYSCGIGWGNAPRWQDCFRQGFKWVGNWENQIKLGIPDASKDGNRTTYVYAPYLHSVPNAYGPNDLVPIPVNREKCHAAQSEVADTITVPWSISYTGRSAAKMFLGESITKLNPVDPSATEREKALAQFEKEHTDAIYHGHWHNEEYHPRRAVVLASTYQIFFYAGRLAVLIYWYTRISTVGISRSGMLLTSSSSLIAYMAIIAREYKNKAILDATWEAFTEGLFFLPGTILTLRSVLRLEWRWVYGYIPALQRLPPSHKERASERLDARLSMRNKLLIISFVIGLYRVFSVEDWEVIPTIGIPPDDSNNSHWLSKVSDLISSPI
;
A
#
# COMPACT_ATOMS: atom_id res chain seq x y z
N MET A 1 1.13 43.08 -25.61
CA MET A 1 1.87 43.18 -24.34
C MET A 1 2.57 41.84 -24.15
N SER A 2 3.75 41.62 -24.74
CA SER A 2 5.11 42.03 -24.29
C SER A 2 5.38 41.56 -22.84
N ALA A 3 6.39 40.78 -22.47
CA ALA A 3 7.51 40.17 -23.18
C ALA A 3 8.14 39.07 -22.29
N ALA A 4 8.94 38.23 -22.94
CA ALA A 4 9.97 37.28 -22.49
C ALA A 4 10.45 37.26 -21.03
N ARG A 5 10.68 36.04 -20.52
CA ARG A 5 11.80 35.77 -19.61
C ARG A 5 12.36 34.36 -19.83
N GLN A 6 13.52 34.30 -20.47
CA GLN A 6 14.35 33.13 -20.70
C GLN A 6 15.73 33.52 -20.15
N GLU A 7 16.16 32.89 -19.05
CA GLU A 7 17.50 33.09 -18.51
C GLU A 7 18.19 31.75 -18.27
N HIS A 8 19.44 31.74 -18.74
CA HIS A 8 20.43 30.69 -18.71
C HIS A 8 20.90 30.35 -17.29
N CYS A 9 21.36 29.11 -17.10
CA CYS A 9 22.48 28.85 -16.21
C CYS A 9 23.35 27.72 -16.79
N HIS A 10 24.55 28.08 -17.22
CA HIS A 10 25.60 27.20 -17.72
C HIS A 10 26.82 27.38 -16.81
N THR A 11 27.50 26.25 -16.52
CA THR A 11 28.93 26.14 -16.15
C THR A 11 29.29 26.21 -14.66
N TYR A 12 29.74 25.08 -14.10
CA TYR A 12 31.07 24.93 -13.47
C TYR A 12 31.54 23.48 -13.63
N LEU A 13 32.50 23.27 -14.54
CA LEU A 13 33.27 22.05 -14.72
C LEU A 13 34.72 22.42 -14.42
N LEU A 14 35.24 22.04 -13.25
CA LEU A 14 36.61 22.33 -12.84
C LEU A 14 37.49 21.08 -12.92
N ILE A 15 38.60 21.30 -13.59
CA ILE A 15 39.66 20.41 -14.05
C ILE A 15 40.54 19.97 -12.86
N LEU A 16 40.71 18.67 -12.64
CA LEU A 16 41.79 18.13 -11.81
C LEU A 16 43.05 17.97 -12.67
N LYS A 17 44.00 18.89 -12.46
CA LYS A 17 45.35 18.88 -13.03
C LYS A 17 46.26 17.94 -12.22
N ALA A 18 47.08 17.20 -12.95
CA ALA A 18 48.11 16.28 -12.47
C ALA A 18 49.18 16.97 -11.60
N TYR A 19 49.68 16.23 -10.60
CA TYR A 19 50.94 16.53 -9.89
C TYR A 19 51.95 15.37 -10.09
N PRO A 20 53.23 15.67 -10.31
CA PRO A 20 54.30 14.68 -10.56
C PRO A 20 54.96 14.16 -9.26
N PRO A 21 55.76 13.07 -9.33
CA PRO A 21 56.34 12.45 -8.15
C PRO A 21 57.66 13.12 -7.73
N PHE A 22 57.81 13.33 -6.42
CA PHE A 22 59.07 13.74 -5.80
C PHE A 22 59.95 12.51 -5.53
N HIS A 23 61.12 12.48 -6.17
CA HIS A 23 62.26 11.65 -5.79
C HIS A 23 62.92 12.25 -4.55
N SER A 24 63.13 11.45 -3.51
CA SER A 24 64.13 11.73 -2.48
C SER A 24 64.79 10.43 -2.04
N THR A 25 66.03 10.26 -2.48
CA THR A 25 67.03 9.32 -1.95
C THR A 25 67.43 9.73 -0.53
N PRO A 26 67.79 8.77 0.33
CA PRO A 26 68.78 9.04 1.35
C PRO A 26 70.01 8.16 1.15
N HIS A 27 71.15 8.83 1.03
CA HIS A 27 72.47 8.28 1.33
C HIS A 27 72.45 7.62 2.71
N ARG A 28 72.90 6.36 2.81
CA ARG A 28 73.35 5.78 4.06
C ARG A 28 74.73 5.18 3.86
N THR A 29 75.70 5.90 4.42
CA THR A 29 77.11 5.59 4.53
C THR A 29 77.32 4.30 5.32
N GLU A 30 78.20 3.45 4.79
CA GLU A 30 78.81 2.34 5.49
C GLU A 30 79.58 2.84 6.72
N LEU A 31 79.43 2.13 7.84
CA LEU A 31 80.45 2.07 8.88
C LEU A 31 80.39 0.68 9.49
N SER A 32 81.36 -0.13 9.07
CA SER A 32 81.70 -1.42 9.63
C SER A 32 82.23 -1.23 11.04
N MET A 33 81.68 -1.95 12.01
CA MET A 33 82.36 -2.21 13.25
C MET A 33 82.24 -3.70 13.56
N ILE A 34 83.37 -4.38 13.39
CA ILE A 34 83.61 -5.77 13.71
C ILE A 34 83.69 -5.88 15.24
N VAL A 35 82.74 -6.57 15.85
CA VAL A 35 82.89 -7.15 17.19
C VAL A 35 82.66 -8.65 17.07
N LYS A 36 83.77 -9.40 17.04
CA LYS A 36 83.79 -10.83 17.29
C LYS A 36 83.58 -11.04 18.79
N ALA A 37 82.43 -11.59 19.16
CA ALA A 37 82.27 -12.28 20.43
C ALA A 37 81.84 -13.72 20.12
N ALA A 38 82.73 -14.66 20.43
CA ALA A 38 82.47 -16.08 20.41
C ALA A 38 81.53 -16.43 21.57
N GLY A 39 80.51 -17.25 21.33
CA GLY A 39 79.63 -17.71 22.39
C GLY A 39 78.46 -18.56 21.88
N SER A 40 78.68 -19.87 21.89
CA SER A 40 77.71 -20.97 21.94
C SER A 40 76.69 -21.11 20.79
N ASP A 41 76.90 -22.17 20.03
CA ASP A 41 75.93 -22.86 19.19
C ASP A 41 74.62 -23.16 19.94
N LEU A 42 73.59 -22.37 19.67
CA LEU A 42 72.23 -22.90 19.54
C LEU A 42 71.79 -22.58 18.12
N ALA A 43 71.90 -23.57 17.24
CA ALA A 43 71.29 -23.56 15.91
C ALA A 43 69.76 -23.57 16.05
N PHE A 44 69.18 -22.44 16.46
CA PHE A 44 67.83 -22.10 16.06
C PHE A 44 67.94 -21.83 14.56
N ASN A 45 67.59 -22.83 13.78
CA ASN A 45 67.24 -22.67 12.38
C ASN A 45 65.80 -22.16 12.40
N PRO A 46 65.50 -20.84 12.40
CA PRO A 46 64.13 -20.42 12.21
C PRO A 46 63.79 -20.89 10.81
N GLU A 47 63.03 -21.98 10.69
CA GLU A 47 62.28 -22.26 9.48
C GLU A 47 61.70 -20.92 9.05
N ILE A 48 62.19 -20.41 7.92
CA ILE A 48 61.70 -19.19 7.32
C ILE A 48 60.23 -19.48 7.05
N ILE A 49 59.37 -19.13 8.00
CA ILE A 49 57.93 -19.33 7.92
C ILE A 49 57.57 -18.70 6.58
N PRO A 50 57.12 -19.51 5.60
CA PRO A 50 57.04 -19.07 4.22
C PRO A 50 56.25 -17.77 4.21
N ASN A 51 56.94 -16.70 3.80
CA ASN A 51 56.43 -15.33 3.77
C ASN A 51 55.02 -15.42 3.18
N ARG A 52 53.99 -15.19 4.02
CA ARG A 52 52.60 -15.60 3.79
C ARG A 52 52.21 -15.16 2.38
N LYS A 53 52.35 -16.04 1.40
CA LYS A 53 52.20 -15.63 -0.01
C LYS A 53 50.78 -15.15 -0.10
N SER A 54 50.62 -13.89 -0.51
CA SER A 54 49.33 -13.32 -0.87
C SER A 54 48.82 -14.08 -2.10
N ARG A 55 48.38 -15.31 -1.88
CA ARG A 55 47.70 -16.12 -2.85
C ARG A 55 46.31 -16.29 -2.35
N SER A 56 45.41 -15.69 -3.09
CA SER A 56 44.12 -16.29 -3.32
C SER A 56 43.57 -15.62 -4.55
N ILE A 57 43.78 -16.25 -5.71
CA ILE A 57 43.02 -15.99 -6.94
C ILE A 57 41.51 -16.00 -6.62
N TRP A 58 41.11 -16.76 -5.61
CA TRP A 58 39.80 -16.77 -4.97
C TRP A 58 39.36 -15.44 -4.33
N LYS A 59 40.27 -14.52 -3.96
CA LYS A 59 39.91 -13.17 -3.50
C LYS A 59 39.37 -12.30 -4.62
N GLY A 60 40.04 -12.33 -5.77
CA GLY A 60 39.53 -11.75 -7.00
C GLY A 60 38.26 -12.45 -7.45
N LEU A 61 38.18 -13.78 -7.32
CA LEU A 61 37.04 -14.57 -7.77
C LEU A 61 35.78 -14.35 -6.93
N LEU A 62 35.85 -14.28 -5.60
CA LEU A 62 34.67 -13.99 -4.78
C LEU A 62 34.24 -12.53 -4.90
N CYS A 63 35.19 -11.59 -4.92
CA CYS A 63 34.86 -10.18 -5.14
C CYS A 63 34.20 -10.02 -6.51
N SER A 64 34.75 -10.68 -7.54
CA SER A 64 34.16 -10.77 -8.87
C SER A 64 32.79 -11.45 -8.85
N LEU A 65 32.57 -12.55 -8.12
CA LEU A 65 31.27 -13.21 -8.03
C LEU A 65 30.22 -12.35 -7.31
N VAL A 66 30.60 -11.61 -6.27
CA VAL A 66 29.69 -10.68 -5.58
C VAL A 66 29.38 -9.47 -6.46
N THR A 67 30.38 -8.88 -7.11
CA THR A 67 30.14 -7.77 -8.05
C THR A 67 29.37 -8.23 -9.28
N THR A 68 29.65 -9.42 -9.81
CA THR A 68 28.92 -10.00 -10.94
C THR A 68 27.51 -10.38 -10.51
N GLY A 69 27.31 -10.90 -9.31
CA GLY A 69 25.98 -11.17 -8.74
C GLY A 69 25.17 -9.89 -8.52
N LEU A 70 25.80 -8.80 -8.08
CA LEU A 70 25.17 -7.48 -7.96
C LEU A 70 24.85 -6.87 -9.32
N ILE A 71 25.78 -6.92 -10.27
CA ILE A 71 25.55 -6.42 -11.64
C ILE A 71 24.49 -7.26 -12.34
N PHE A 72 24.53 -8.59 -12.20
CA PHE A 72 23.54 -9.49 -12.77
C PHE A 72 22.18 -9.35 -12.08
N GLY A 73 22.16 -9.15 -10.76
CA GLY A 73 20.94 -8.81 -10.00
C GLY A 73 20.36 -7.46 -10.40
N LEU A 74 21.21 -6.45 -10.65
CA LEU A 74 20.79 -5.15 -11.18
C LEU A 74 20.32 -5.26 -12.63
N LEU A 75 20.98 -6.05 -13.49
CA LEU A 75 20.58 -6.26 -14.88
C LEU A 75 19.28 -7.07 -14.97
N ILE A 76 19.13 -8.14 -14.19
CA ILE A 76 17.86 -8.85 -14.04
C ILE A 76 16.80 -7.90 -13.48
N GLY A 77 17.13 -7.13 -12.44
CA GLY A 77 16.23 -6.12 -11.88
C GLY A 77 15.76 -5.13 -12.94
N ILE A 78 16.67 -4.50 -13.67
CA ILE A 78 16.39 -3.53 -14.73
C ILE A 78 15.62 -4.18 -15.88
N THR A 79 15.95 -5.40 -16.30
CA THR A 79 15.25 -6.08 -17.41
C THR A 79 13.87 -6.58 -17.02
N THR A 80 13.70 -7.07 -15.79
CA THR A 80 12.39 -7.44 -15.23
C THR A 80 11.53 -6.19 -15.01
N ILE A 81 12.11 -5.12 -14.47
CA ILE A 81 11.45 -3.82 -14.36
C ILE A 81 11.07 -3.30 -15.75
N SER A 82 11.98 -3.24 -16.72
CA SER A 82 11.70 -2.67 -18.04
C SER A 82 10.62 -3.43 -18.82
N LYS A 83 10.62 -4.77 -18.76
CA LYS A 83 9.57 -5.60 -19.37
C LYS A 83 8.20 -5.39 -18.69
N ASN A 84 8.21 -5.11 -17.39
CA ASN A 84 6.98 -4.86 -16.62
C ASN A 84 6.57 -3.38 -16.62
N VAL A 85 7.45 -2.45 -17.02
CA VAL A 85 7.16 -1.01 -17.03
C VAL A 85 6.20 -0.63 -18.15
N ASP A 86 6.35 -1.15 -19.38
CA ASP A 86 5.46 -0.74 -20.48
C ASP A 86 3.97 -1.08 -20.20
N PRO A 87 3.62 -2.29 -19.73
CA PRO A 87 2.25 -2.59 -19.30
C PRO A 87 1.76 -1.76 -18.12
N VAL A 88 2.66 -1.27 -17.26
CA VAL A 88 2.30 -0.39 -16.14
C VAL A 88 2.09 1.05 -16.61
N VAL A 89 2.97 1.56 -17.47
CA VAL A 89 2.94 2.94 -17.97
C VAL A 89 1.76 3.14 -18.94
N HIS A 90 1.49 2.14 -19.77
CA HIS A 90 0.44 2.14 -20.77
C HIS A 90 -0.41 0.86 -20.67
N PRO A 91 -1.22 0.71 -19.61
CA PRO A 91 -2.00 -0.51 -19.36
C PRO A 91 -2.93 -0.87 -20.53
N HIS A 92 -3.31 0.13 -21.33
CA HIS A 92 -4.27 0.00 -22.41
C HIS A 92 -3.67 0.32 -23.78
N ARG A 93 -2.35 0.22 -23.95
CA ARG A 93 -1.63 0.55 -25.20
C ARG A 93 -2.25 -0.10 -26.44
N ARG A 94 -2.76 -1.33 -26.29
CA ARG A 94 -3.42 -2.08 -27.36
C ARG A 94 -4.65 -1.39 -27.95
N LEU A 95 -5.26 -0.43 -27.25
CA LEU A 95 -6.45 0.30 -27.68
C LEU A 95 -6.13 1.63 -28.37
N TYR A 96 -4.87 2.06 -28.38
CA TYR A 96 -4.52 3.40 -28.86
C TYR A 96 -4.66 3.47 -30.38
N ALA A 97 -5.25 4.56 -30.88
CA ALA A 97 -5.37 4.78 -32.31
C ALA A 97 -3.99 5.04 -32.95
N THR A 98 -3.76 4.51 -34.14
CA THR A 98 -2.56 4.84 -34.91
C THR A 98 -2.68 6.24 -35.55
N PRO A 99 -1.57 6.93 -35.87
CA PRO A 99 -1.61 8.27 -36.49
C PRO A 99 -2.53 8.36 -37.71
N ASP A 100 -2.53 7.34 -38.56
CA ASP A 100 -3.39 7.29 -39.76
C ASP A 100 -4.88 7.26 -39.39
N GLN A 101 -5.24 6.51 -38.35
CA GLN A 101 -6.63 6.41 -37.87
C GLN A 101 -7.13 7.72 -37.26
N ILE A 102 -6.25 8.50 -36.62
CA ILE A 102 -6.60 9.79 -36.02
C ILE A 102 -7.13 10.78 -37.06
N THR A 103 -6.69 10.68 -38.32
CA THR A 103 -7.17 11.51 -39.42
C THR A 103 -8.62 11.21 -39.82
N GLN A 104 -9.17 10.05 -39.42
CA GLN A 104 -10.52 9.60 -39.75
C GLN A 104 -11.41 9.61 -38.48
N PRO A 105 -12.21 10.66 -38.25
CA PRO A 105 -13.00 10.80 -37.01
C PRO A 105 -13.97 9.64 -36.73
N SER A 106 -14.38 8.89 -37.76
CA SER A 106 -15.27 7.73 -37.64
C SER A 106 -14.58 6.47 -37.10
N GLN A 107 -13.24 6.40 -37.16
CA GLN A 107 -12.42 5.27 -36.74
C GLN A 107 -11.86 5.41 -35.32
N VAL A 108 -12.06 6.57 -34.69
CA VAL A 108 -11.52 6.87 -33.36
C VAL A 108 -12.61 7.25 -32.37
N VAL A 109 -12.36 6.94 -31.09
CA VAL A 109 -13.13 7.45 -29.96
C VAL A 109 -12.24 8.42 -29.20
N LYS A 110 -12.64 9.69 -29.14
CA LYS A 110 -11.87 10.75 -28.48
C LYS A 110 -12.24 10.88 -26.99
N PRO A 111 -11.40 11.44 -26.12
CA PRO A 111 -11.83 11.76 -24.77
C PRO A 111 -12.95 12.81 -24.77
N LEU A 112 -13.92 12.66 -23.85
CA LEU A 112 -14.94 13.68 -23.57
C LEU A 112 -14.34 14.93 -22.91
N ILE A 113 -13.35 14.72 -22.03
CA ILE A 113 -12.61 15.76 -21.31
C ILE A 113 -11.14 15.63 -21.72
N ASP A 114 -10.61 16.63 -22.42
CA ASP A 114 -9.20 16.71 -22.80
C ASP A 114 -8.35 17.44 -21.75
N GLU A 115 -7.08 17.71 -22.06
CA GLU A 115 -6.15 18.39 -21.13
C GLU A 115 -6.53 19.85 -20.83
N THR A 116 -7.36 20.46 -21.65
CA THR A 116 -7.74 21.88 -21.57
C THR A 116 -9.16 22.09 -21.08
N GLN A 117 -10.02 21.09 -21.26
CA GLN A 117 -11.40 21.10 -20.84
C GLN A 117 -11.48 21.14 -19.30
N ILE A 118 -12.13 22.17 -18.79
CA ILE A 118 -12.49 22.26 -17.38
C ILE A 118 -13.85 21.59 -17.14
N PHE A 119 -14.02 21.07 -15.94
CA PHE A 119 -15.26 20.45 -15.50
C PHE A 119 -15.52 20.75 -14.02
N ASP A 120 -16.76 20.56 -13.63
CA ASP A 120 -17.21 20.64 -12.26
C ASP A 120 -17.39 19.22 -11.69
N ILE A 121 -17.20 19.06 -10.39
CA ILE A 121 -17.45 17.80 -9.67
C ILE A 121 -18.62 18.03 -8.73
N ALA A 122 -19.73 17.36 -9.00
CA ALA A 122 -20.90 17.38 -8.14
C ALA A 122 -20.92 16.15 -7.23
N ALA A 123 -21.43 16.35 -6.02
CA ALA A 123 -21.69 15.29 -5.07
C ALA A 123 -23.12 15.35 -4.56
N THR A 124 -23.71 14.17 -4.42
CA THR A 124 -24.98 13.96 -3.75
C THR A 124 -24.81 12.95 -2.63
N VAL A 125 -25.56 13.08 -1.54
CA VAL A 125 -25.60 12.07 -0.47
C VAL A 125 -27.02 11.59 -0.32
N TRP A 126 -27.19 10.28 -0.30
CA TRP A 126 -28.47 9.60 -0.24
C TRP A 126 -28.51 8.67 0.97
N ILE A 127 -29.69 8.59 1.58
CA ILE A 127 -29.98 7.62 2.64
C ILE A 127 -31.21 6.80 2.27
N ARG A 128 -31.22 5.49 2.56
CA ARG A 128 -32.42 4.66 2.35
C ARG A 128 -33.58 5.13 3.23
N ASP A 129 -34.78 5.18 2.66
CA ASP A 129 -36.00 5.53 3.38
C ASP A 129 -36.40 4.40 4.35
N GLY A 130 -36.11 4.59 5.64
CA GLY A 130 -36.42 3.62 6.69
C GLY A 130 -37.91 3.51 7.04
N THR A 131 -38.76 4.44 6.60
CA THR A 131 -40.18 4.49 6.99
C THR A 131 -41.00 3.33 6.40
N ILE A 132 -40.58 2.80 5.24
CA ILE A 132 -41.30 1.73 4.54
C ILE A 132 -41.24 0.41 5.32
N ILE A 133 -40.12 0.15 5.99
CA ILE A 133 -39.85 -1.12 6.68
C ILE A 133 -40.68 -1.26 7.96
N ALA A 134 -40.97 -0.14 8.64
CA ALA A 134 -41.79 -0.16 9.86
C ALA A 134 -43.27 -0.51 9.58
N SER A 135 -43.75 -0.32 8.34
CA SER A 135 -45.16 -0.54 7.98
C SER A 135 -45.48 -1.98 7.57
N SER A 136 -44.49 -2.80 7.22
CA SER A 136 -44.70 -4.18 6.73
C SER A 136 -44.44 -5.27 7.78
N GLY A 137 -44.51 -4.93 9.07
CA GLY A 137 -44.10 -5.75 10.21
C GLY A 137 -44.85 -7.06 10.47
N THR A 138 -45.65 -7.58 9.54
CA THR A 138 -46.38 -8.86 9.73
C THR A 138 -46.58 -9.72 8.48
N ASP A 139 -46.36 -9.21 7.27
CA ASP A 139 -46.43 -10.02 6.05
C ASP A 139 -45.01 -10.27 5.52
N VAL A 140 -44.24 -11.04 6.28
CA VAL A 140 -43.19 -11.85 5.65
C VAL A 140 -43.95 -12.82 4.76
N LEU A 141 -44.09 -12.45 3.48
CA LEU A 141 -44.27 -13.39 2.39
C LEU A 141 -43.12 -14.40 2.53
N GLU A 142 -43.39 -15.47 3.29
CA GLU A 142 -42.85 -16.78 2.98
C GLU A 142 -43.19 -16.99 1.51
N VAL A 143 -42.24 -16.65 0.64
CA VAL A 143 -42.17 -17.23 -0.68
C VAL A 143 -41.92 -18.71 -0.41
N GLU A 144 -43.00 -19.43 -0.11
CA GLU A 144 -43.01 -20.87 -0.11
C GLU A 144 -42.33 -21.29 -1.41
N ASP A 145 -41.30 -22.12 -1.28
CA ASP A 145 -40.60 -22.79 -2.35
C ASP A 145 -41.64 -23.39 -3.33
N GLU A 146 -42.01 -22.67 -4.39
CA GLU A 146 -42.72 -23.20 -5.56
C GLU A 146 -41.80 -24.15 -6.36
N ARG A 147 -41.23 -25.16 -5.69
CA ARG A 147 -40.57 -26.31 -6.33
C ARG A 147 -41.57 -27.39 -6.75
N GLY A 148 -42.86 -27.09 -6.70
CA GLY A 148 -43.95 -28.05 -6.87
C GLY A 148 -44.73 -27.96 -8.18
N ALA A 149 -44.13 -27.65 -9.33
CA ALA A 149 -44.78 -27.86 -10.64
C ALA A 149 -43.76 -27.93 -11.79
N LYS A 150 -43.07 -29.07 -11.90
CA LYS A 150 -42.54 -29.50 -13.20
C LYS A 150 -43.70 -30.02 -14.04
N ASP A 151 -43.67 -29.65 -15.31
CA ASP A 151 -44.47 -30.16 -16.44
C ASP A 151 -45.56 -29.19 -16.93
N ASN A 152 -45.14 -28.24 -17.77
CA ASN A 152 -45.61 -28.27 -19.15
C ASN A 152 -44.71 -27.44 -20.06
N SER A 153 -44.34 -28.07 -21.17
CA SER A 153 -43.64 -27.49 -22.30
C SER A 153 -44.49 -26.37 -22.89
N ASP A 154 -44.00 -25.13 -22.81
CA ASP A 154 -44.48 -24.12 -23.74
C ASP A 154 -43.33 -23.27 -24.25
N SER A 155 -43.36 -23.04 -25.57
CA SER A 155 -42.25 -22.53 -26.36
C SER A 155 -41.96 -21.08 -26.00
N THR A 156 -40.94 -20.84 -25.19
CA THR A 156 -40.45 -19.48 -24.91
C THR A 156 -39.83 -18.90 -26.17
N VAL A 157 -40.57 -18.02 -26.85
CA VAL A 157 -40.09 -17.19 -27.96
C VAL A 157 -39.01 -16.25 -27.44
N ILE A 158 -37.76 -16.52 -27.83
CA ILE A 158 -36.61 -15.64 -27.57
C ILE A 158 -36.72 -14.47 -28.54
N LEU A 159 -37.19 -13.31 -28.08
CA LEU A 159 -37.16 -12.08 -28.86
C LEU A 159 -35.75 -11.49 -28.79
N GLU A 160 -35.04 -11.52 -29.92
CA GLU A 160 -33.78 -10.81 -30.12
C GLU A 160 -34.09 -9.34 -30.45
N GLU A 161 -33.51 -8.42 -29.69
CA GLU A 161 -33.65 -6.98 -29.92
C GLU A 161 -32.27 -6.43 -30.29
N THR A 162 -32.12 -5.96 -31.53
CA THR A 162 -30.90 -5.29 -32.00
C THR A 162 -30.94 -3.84 -31.57
N ASN A 163 -29.94 -3.39 -30.81
CA ASN A 163 -29.81 -1.97 -30.50
C ASN A 163 -29.19 -1.19 -31.68
N ASP A 164 -29.33 0.15 -31.68
CA ASP A 164 -28.74 1.07 -32.68
C ASP A 164 -27.21 0.99 -32.81
N PHE A 165 -26.55 0.25 -31.92
CA PHE A 165 -25.11 -0.01 -31.95
C PHE A 165 -24.74 -1.39 -32.56
N GLY A 166 -25.74 -2.15 -33.04
CA GLY A 166 -25.54 -3.42 -33.73
C GLY A 166 -25.30 -4.62 -32.81
N ASN A 167 -25.56 -4.50 -31.51
CA ASN A 167 -25.41 -5.59 -30.55
C ASN A 167 -26.75 -6.35 -30.40
N ILE A 168 -26.71 -7.67 -30.57
CA ILE A 168 -27.84 -8.59 -30.33
C ILE A 168 -27.76 -9.07 -28.89
N PHE A 169 -28.79 -8.79 -28.08
CA PHE A 169 -28.88 -9.29 -26.70
C PHE A 169 -30.03 -10.28 -26.55
N ARG A 170 -29.74 -11.39 -25.85
CA ARG A 170 -30.76 -12.36 -25.46
C ARG A 170 -31.61 -11.72 -24.38
N LYS A 171 -32.86 -11.39 -24.69
CA LYS A 171 -33.80 -10.80 -23.72
C LYS A 171 -33.96 -11.80 -22.57
N GLY A 172 -33.39 -11.46 -21.41
CA GLY A 172 -33.59 -12.22 -20.19
C GLY A 172 -35.09 -12.36 -19.93
N ARG A 173 -35.48 -13.49 -19.35
CA ARG A 173 -36.84 -13.74 -18.87
C ARG A 173 -37.30 -12.48 -18.10
N LYS A 174 -38.54 -12.01 -18.33
CA LYS A 174 -39.14 -10.82 -17.66
C LYS A 174 -39.33 -11.03 -16.13
N ASP A 175 -38.52 -11.88 -15.53
CA ASP A 175 -38.59 -12.26 -14.13
C ASP A 175 -38.10 -11.06 -13.30
N SER A 176 -39.03 -10.50 -12.55
CA SER A 176 -38.82 -9.71 -11.32
C SER A 176 -37.71 -8.66 -11.40
N VAL A 177 -38.02 -7.49 -11.99
CA VAL A 177 -37.22 -6.29 -11.75
C VAL A 177 -37.21 -6.05 -10.24
N ILE A 178 -36.04 -6.21 -9.60
CA ILE A 178 -35.89 -5.95 -8.18
C ILE A 178 -36.04 -4.43 -8.01
N PRO A 179 -37.09 -3.94 -7.33
CA PRO A 179 -37.29 -2.51 -7.19
C PRO A 179 -36.12 -1.91 -6.41
N LEU A 180 -35.62 -0.75 -6.88
CA LEU A 180 -34.64 0.01 -6.15
C LEU A 180 -35.19 0.41 -4.77
N PRO A 181 -34.37 0.36 -3.70
CA PRO A 181 -34.77 0.92 -2.43
C PRO A 181 -35.09 2.40 -2.63
N LYS A 182 -36.19 2.86 -2.03
CA LYS A 182 -36.50 4.29 -2.01
C LYS A 182 -35.45 5.00 -1.17
N GLU A 183 -34.90 6.09 -1.69
CA GLU A 183 -33.85 6.87 -1.04
C GLU A 183 -34.28 8.33 -0.87
N ILE A 184 -33.74 8.97 0.16
CA ILE A 184 -33.94 10.37 0.52
C ILE A 184 -32.61 11.10 0.23
N LEU A 185 -32.70 12.21 -0.49
CA LEU A 185 -31.56 13.09 -0.74
C LEU A 185 -31.24 13.89 0.53
N LEU A 186 -30.05 13.69 1.10
CA LEU A 186 -29.55 14.44 2.26
C LEU A 186 -28.74 15.67 1.87
N PHE A 187 -27.95 15.56 0.79
CA PHE A 187 -27.03 16.62 0.37
C PHE A 187 -26.89 16.63 -1.15
N SER A 188 -26.77 17.82 -1.76
CA SER A 188 -26.49 17.99 -3.19
C SER A 188 -25.77 19.31 -3.44
N GLU A 189 -24.53 19.27 -3.92
CA GLU A 189 -23.77 20.47 -4.24
C GLU A 189 -22.69 20.20 -5.31
N VAL A 190 -22.31 21.23 -6.05
CA VAL A 190 -21.07 21.24 -6.85
C VAL A 190 -19.89 21.55 -5.92
N LEU A 191 -19.10 20.52 -5.59
CA LEU A 191 -17.98 20.62 -4.65
C LEU A 191 -16.80 21.38 -5.24
N PHE A 192 -16.40 21.03 -6.46
CA PHE A 192 -15.24 21.61 -7.13
C PHE A 192 -15.67 22.19 -8.47
N ARG A 193 -15.39 23.47 -8.69
CA ARG A 193 -15.72 24.17 -9.93
C ARG A 193 -14.49 24.44 -10.77
N GLY A 194 -14.62 24.27 -12.09
CA GLY A 194 -13.60 24.60 -13.08
C GLY A 194 -12.27 23.88 -12.83
N VAL A 195 -12.32 22.60 -12.46
CA VAL A 195 -11.11 21.79 -12.26
C VAL A 195 -10.63 21.18 -13.57
N THR A 196 -9.33 20.89 -13.62
CA THR A 196 -8.69 20.17 -14.73
C THR A 196 -8.28 18.75 -14.31
N LEU A 197 -7.95 17.88 -15.27
CA LEU A 197 -7.37 16.55 -15.03
C LEU A 197 -6.00 16.57 -14.33
N LYS A 198 -5.41 17.74 -14.07
CA LYS A 198 -4.12 17.88 -13.38
C LYS A 198 -4.27 18.51 -11.99
N ASP A 199 -5.47 19.01 -11.65
CA ASP A 199 -5.76 19.66 -10.39
C ASP A 199 -5.80 18.64 -9.23
N LYS A 200 -5.60 19.17 -8.02
CA LYS A 200 -5.83 18.47 -6.75
C LYS A 200 -6.53 19.42 -5.79
N ARG A 201 -7.61 18.98 -5.16
CA ARG A 201 -8.40 19.81 -4.25
C ARG A 201 -8.96 19.01 -3.09
N VAL A 202 -9.21 19.69 -1.97
CA VAL A 202 -9.89 19.16 -0.79
C VAL A 202 -11.03 20.09 -0.43
N LYS A 203 -12.20 19.54 -0.08
CA LYS A 203 -13.33 20.29 0.46
C LYS A 203 -13.90 19.53 1.64
N LYS A 204 -14.23 20.23 2.73
CA LYS A 204 -14.94 19.69 3.89
C LYS A 204 -16.38 20.20 3.87
N VAL A 205 -17.32 19.31 4.16
CA VAL A 205 -18.76 19.59 4.21
C VAL A 205 -19.32 18.95 5.47
N ASN A 206 -20.24 19.61 6.16
CA ASN A 206 -20.93 18.99 7.29
C ASN A 206 -22.21 18.32 6.79
N LEU A 207 -22.36 17.03 7.08
CA LEU A 207 -23.55 16.25 6.73
C LEU A 207 -24.44 16.10 7.97
N GLU A 208 -25.74 16.33 7.81
CA GLU A 208 -26.75 16.01 8.82
C GLU A 208 -27.40 14.68 8.46
N ILE A 209 -27.15 13.65 9.25
CA ILE A 209 -27.56 12.28 8.95
C ILE A 209 -28.61 11.85 9.99
N PRO A 210 -29.82 11.44 9.58
CA PRO A 210 -30.83 10.94 10.52
C PRO A 210 -30.43 9.58 11.08
N THR A 211 -30.58 9.39 12.38
CA THR A 211 -30.11 8.18 13.10
C THR A 211 -31.12 7.03 13.07
N SER A 212 -32.38 7.31 12.76
CA SER A 212 -33.50 6.37 12.83
C SER A 212 -33.31 5.11 11.97
N LEU A 213 -32.73 5.24 10.77
CA LEU A 213 -32.47 4.09 9.87
C LEU A 213 -31.53 3.06 10.50
N PHE A 214 -30.53 3.51 11.27
CA PHE A 214 -29.45 2.66 11.76
C PHE A 214 -29.82 1.77 12.95
N GLN A 215 -31.05 1.92 13.47
CA GLN A 215 -31.64 0.97 14.41
C GLN A 215 -32.10 -0.33 13.71
N SER A 216 -32.20 -0.33 12.37
CA SER A 216 -32.55 -1.51 11.60
C SER A 216 -31.53 -2.63 11.75
N THR A 217 -32.01 -3.87 11.75
CA THR A 217 -31.17 -5.07 11.67
C THR A 217 -30.62 -5.26 10.25
N ASN A 218 -31.42 -4.95 9.23
CA ASN A 218 -31.05 -5.13 7.84
C ASN A 218 -30.42 -3.85 7.29
N LEU A 219 -29.12 -3.64 7.56
CA LEU A 219 -28.35 -2.52 7.03
C LEU A 219 -27.37 -2.97 5.93
N SER A 220 -27.20 -2.13 4.91
CA SER A 220 -26.23 -2.30 3.84
C SER A 220 -25.20 -1.17 3.83
N TYR A 221 -24.01 -1.39 3.26
CA TYR A 221 -22.97 -0.36 3.10
C TYR A 221 -23.44 0.84 2.25
N TYR A 222 -24.45 0.64 1.40
CA TYR A 222 -25.01 1.67 0.52
C TYR A 222 -26.28 2.33 1.08
N ASP A 223 -26.71 1.95 2.28
CA ASP A 223 -27.85 2.59 2.94
C ASP A 223 -27.60 4.06 3.23
N LEU A 224 -26.33 4.46 3.36
CA LEU A 224 -25.89 5.83 3.25
C LEU A 224 -24.73 5.85 2.24
N ARG A 225 -24.95 6.50 1.10
CA ARG A 225 -24.00 6.54 -0.01
C ARG A 225 -23.84 7.96 -0.55
N ALA A 226 -22.65 8.24 -1.06
CA ALA A 226 -22.37 9.41 -1.87
C ALA A 226 -22.42 9.06 -3.36
N GLY A 227 -23.06 9.91 -4.17
CA GLY A 227 -22.95 9.91 -5.61
C GLY A 227 -21.95 10.98 -6.05
N PHE A 228 -21.02 10.66 -6.95
CA PHE A 228 -20.12 11.62 -7.57
C PHE A 228 -20.28 11.63 -9.08
N THR A 229 -20.40 12.82 -9.66
CA THR A 229 -20.50 13.03 -11.11
C THR A 229 -19.55 14.12 -11.57
N LEU A 230 -19.06 14.00 -12.81
CA LEU A 230 -18.28 15.04 -13.47
C LEU A 230 -19.19 15.75 -14.46
N ILE A 231 -19.17 17.08 -14.45
CA ILE A 231 -20.01 17.91 -15.31
C ILE A 231 -19.08 18.74 -16.18
N PRO A 232 -18.85 18.36 -17.45
CA PRO A 232 -18.05 19.17 -18.36
C PRO A 232 -18.67 20.56 -18.57
N ASN A 233 -17.86 21.61 -18.44
CA ASN A 233 -18.33 22.99 -18.60
C ASN A 233 -18.50 23.32 -20.09
N SER A 234 -19.57 24.05 -20.44
CA SER A 234 -19.81 24.44 -21.82
C SER A 234 -18.84 25.55 -22.28
N PRO A 235 -18.41 25.55 -23.56
CA PRO A 235 -18.73 24.59 -24.60
C PRO A 235 -18.06 23.23 -24.35
N SER A 236 -18.84 22.14 -24.44
CA SER A 236 -18.36 20.78 -24.25
C SER A 236 -18.81 19.89 -25.41
N PRO A 237 -18.04 18.84 -25.81
CA PRO A 237 -18.52 17.84 -26.75
C PRO A 237 -19.85 17.22 -26.34
N LEU A 238 -20.15 17.18 -25.03
CA LEU A 238 -21.41 16.66 -24.49
C LEU A 238 -22.64 17.46 -24.96
N ASP A 239 -22.49 18.73 -25.32
CA ASP A 239 -23.57 19.58 -25.82
C ASP A 239 -24.11 19.09 -27.18
N TYR A 240 -23.35 18.25 -27.89
CA TYR A 240 -23.71 17.65 -29.17
C TYR A 240 -24.09 16.15 -29.07
N ALA A 241 -24.34 15.64 -27.87
CA ALA A 241 -24.65 14.23 -27.68
C ALA A 241 -26.01 13.85 -28.28
N VAL A 242 -26.02 12.76 -29.06
CA VAL A 242 -27.23 12.23 -29.72
C VAL A 242 -27.63 10.89 -29.11
N ASN A 243 -26.67 10.06 -28.71
CA ASN A 243 -26.92 8.77 -28.08
C ASN A 243 -25.72 8.35 -27.22
N TYR A 244 -25.89 7.37 -26.35
CA TYR A 244 -24.80 6.77 -25.58
C TYR A 244 -25.03 5.28 -25.30
N SER A 245 -23.95 4.62 -24.89
CA SER A 245 -23.94 3.23 -24.44
C SER A 245 -23.10 3.14 -23.18
N SER A 246 -23.67 2.60 -22.11
CA SER A 246 -22.99 2.38 -20.82
C SER A 246 -22.63 0.91 -20.63
N TRP A 247 -21.57 0.64 -19.88
CA TRP A 247 -21.20 -0.70 -19.45
C TRP A 247 -22.28 -1.34 -18.56
N ILE A 248 -23.06 -0.51 -17.85
CA ILE A 248 -24.22 -0.97 -17.09
C ILE A 248 -25.34 -1.38 -18.07
N PRO A 249 -25.85 -2.61 -17.99
CA PRO A 249 -26.94 -3.07 -18.84
C PRO A 249 -28.20 -2.25 -18.61
N SER A 250 -28.96 -1.93 -19.67
CA SER A 250 -30.21 -1.17 -19.56
C SER A 250 -31.32 -1.89 -18.78
N SER A 251 -31.16 -3.18 -18.52
CA SER A 251 -32.05 -3.98 -17.66
C SER A 251 -31.81 -3.74 -16.17
N VAL A 252 -30.70 -3.10 -15.79
CA VAL A 252 -30.35 -2.83 -14.40
C VAL A 252 -30.72 -1.39 -14.08
N GLU A 253 -31.66 -1.22 -13.17
CA GLU A 253 -31.97 0.10 -12.62
C GLU A 253 -30.90 0.45 -11.59
N THR A 254 -30.25 1.61 -11.75
CA THR A 254 -29.20 2.07 -10.84
C THR A 254 -29.72 3.18 -9.95
N PRO A 255 -29.26 3.25 -8.68
CA PRO A 255 -29.61 4.36 -7.79
C PRO A 255 -29.30 5.72 -8.42
N PRO A 256 -30.16 6.73 -8.24
CA PRO A 256 -29.96 8.04 -8.84
C PRO A 256 -28.72 8.74 -8.28
N LEU A 257 -28.04 9.51 -9.14
CA LEU A 257 -26.93 10.39 -8.76
C LEU A 257 -27.33 11.87 -8.73
N PHE A 258 -28.44 12.22 -9.41
CA PHE A 258 -29.05 13.55 -9.38
C PHE A 258 -30.41 13.50 -8.68
N PRO A 259 -30.88 14.63 -8.13
CA PRO A 259 -32.24 14.75 -7.64
C PRO A 259 -33.25 14.29 -8.71
N PRO A 260 -34.32 13.57 -8.33
CA PRO A 260 -35.33 13.11 -9.29
C PRO A 260 -36.12 14.32 -9.82
N GLU A 261 -35.68 14.89 -10.94
CA GLU A 261 -36.49 15.80 -11.74
C GLU A 261 -37.42 15.02 -12.68
N GLN A 262 -38.56 15.62 -13.06
CA GLN A 262 -39.62 14.95 -13.84
C GLN A 262 -39.17 14.49 -15.24
N SER A 263 -38.06 15.01 -15.78
CA SER A 263 -37.50 14.54 -17.05
C SER A 263 -35.98 14.71 -17.10
N ILE A 264 -35.25 13.63 -16.81
CA ILE A 264 -33.77 13.62 -16.92
C ILE A 264 -33.36 13.79 -18.38
N SER A 265 -32.63 14.87 -18.67
CA SER A 265 -32.13 15.18 -20.02
C SER A 265 -31.14 14.11 -20.52
N LEU A 266 -30.97 13.97 -21.85
CA LEU A 266 -29.97 13.02 -22.39
C LEU A 266 -28.57 13.28 -21.82
N ARG A 267 -28.22 14.56 -21.65
CA ARG A 267 -26.96 15.01 -21.03
C ARG A 267 -26.81 14.46 -19.61
N GLU A 268 -27.82 14.64 -18.76
CA GLU A 268 -27.80 14.12 -17.38
C GLU A 268 -27.76 12.60 -17.33
N ARG A 269 -28.47 11.89 -18.24
CA ARG A 269 -28.39 10.43 -18.33
C ARG A 269 -26.98 9.95 -18.64
N ILE A 270 -26.29 10.65 -19.55
CA ILE A 270 -24.90 10.37 -19.89
C ILE A 270 -23.99 10.65 -18.68
N ILE A 271 -24.19 11.77 -17.99
CA ILE A 271 -23.42 12.12 -16.77
C ILE A 271 -23.61 11.05 -15.68
N ASN A 272 -24.85 10.59 -15.47
CA ASN A 272 -25.16 9.52 -14.53
C ASN A 272 -24.46 8.21 -14.91
N ALA A 273 -24.37 7.90 -16.21
CA ALA A 273 -23.81 6.64 -16.69
C ALA A 273 -22.31 6.44 -16.41
N TYR A 274 -21.55 7.52 -16.21
CA TYR A 274 -20.13 7.45 -15.80
C TYR A 274 -19.88 7.93 -14.37
N GLY A 275 -20.91 8.36 -13.64
CA GLY A 275 -20.81 8.67 -12.22
C GLY A 275 -20.56 7.43 -11.37
N ILE A 276 -20.19 7.65 -10.11
CA ILE A 276 -19.92 6.57 -9.15
C ILE A 276 -20.76 6.73 -7.89
N ASN A 277 -21.13 5.58 -7.32
CA ASN A 277 -21.66 5.48 -5.97
C ASN A 277 -20.54 5.02 -5.03
N VAL A 278 -20.42 5.69 -3.89
CA VAL A 278 -19.40 5.45 -2.88
C VAL A 278 -20.12 5.21 -1.55
N PRO A 279 -19.94 4.05 -0.90
CA PRO A 279 -20.54 3.82 0.42
C PRO A 279 -19.92 4.78 1.44
N LEU A 280 -20.75 5.38 2.28
CA LEU A 280 -20.32 6.21 3.41
C LEU A 280 -20.52 5.49 4.75
N LEU A 281 -20.85 4.19 4.72
CA LEU A 281 -20.94 3.35 5.90
C LEU A 281 -19.80 2.34 5.92
N ALA A 282 -19.27 2.11 7.11
CA ALA A 282 -18.40 1.00 7.43
C ALA A 282 -18.96 0.26 8.65
N PHE A 283 -18.76 -1.06 8.70
CA PHE A 283 -19.24 -1.89 9.82
C PHE A 283 -18.03 -2.49 10.54
N HIS A 284 -17.89 -2.16 11.81
CA HIS A 284 -16.77 -2.62 12.63
C HIS A 284 -17.26 -3.30 13.90
N PRO A 285 -16.50 -4.25 14.46
CA PRO A 285 -16.81 -4.83 15.76
C PRO A 285 -16.83 -3.74 16.83
N VAL A 286 -17.74 -3.86 17.80
CA VAL A 286 -17.81 -2.95 18.95
C VAL A 286 -17.94 -3.75 20.23
N LYS A 287 -17.34 -3.23 21.29
CA LYS A 287 -17.51 -3.75 22.64
C LYS A 287 -18.95 -3.51 23.08
N SER A 288 -19.65 -4.58 23.46
CA SER A 288 -21.02 -4.48 23.97
C SER A 288 -21.12 -3.42 25.07
N PHE A 289 -22.13 -2.56 24.96
CA PHE A 289 -22.42 -1.52 25.96
C PHE A 289 -23.38 -2.03 27.04
N CYS A 290 -24.04 -3.17 26.82
CA CYS A 290 -24.82 -3.80 27.86
C CYS A 290 -23.87 -4.29 28.95
N THR A 291 -23.80 -3.51 30.05
CA THR A 291 -23.15 -3.97 31.27
C THR A 291 -23.98 -5.15 31.77
N ASP A 292 -23.40 -6.35 31.81
CA ASP A 292 -24.01 -7.51 32.43
C ASP A 292 -24.19 -7.21 33.92
N SER A 293 -25.33 -6.63 34.26
CA SER A 293 -25.70 -6.19 35.60
C SER A 293 -25.78 -7.33 36.62
N ASN A 294 -25.60 -8.58 36.18
CA ASN A 294 -25.62 -9.79 37.00
C ASN A 294 -24.28 -10.52 37.08
N GLY A 295 -23.18 -9.98 36.53
CA GLY A 295 -21.88 -10.65 36.46
C GLY A 295 -20.83 -10.12 37.44
N LEU A 296 -21.18 -9.84 38.70
CA LEU A 296 -20.20 -9.35 39.69
C LEU A 296 -19.29 -10.46 40.25
N ASP A 297 -19.53 -11.73 39.93
CA ASP A 297 -18.78 -12.88 40.48
C ASP A 297 -18.18 -13.83 39.43
N ALA A 298 -18.19 -13.50 38.13
CA ALA A 298 -17.64 -14.37 37.08
C ALA A 298 -16.45 -13.77 36.34
N MET A 299 -15.70 -12.87 36.99
CA MET A 299 -14.40 -12.40 36.51
C MET A 299 -13.27 -13.14 37.24
N GLU A 300 -13.38 -14.46 37.36
CA GLU A 300 -12.18 -15.29 37.33
C GLU A 300 -11.73 -15.32 35.87
N SER A 301 -10.60 -14.66 35.63
CA SER A 301 -9.86 -14.80 34.40
C SER A 301 -9.55 -16.27 34.18
N GLU A 302 -10.37 -16.96 33.38
CA GLU A 302 -9.83 -17.97 32.48
C GLU A 302 -8.87 -17.21 31.54
N ASN A 303 -7.64 -17.01 32.04
CA ASN A 303 -6.49 -17.09 31.15
C ASN A 303 -6.74 -18.38 30.35
N PRO A 304 -6.85 -18.31 29.02
CA PRO A 304 -6.80 -19.54 28.25
C PRO A 304 -5.45 -20.15 28.59
N GLU A 305 -5.46 -21.16 29.46
CA GLU A 305 -4.28 -21.99 29.65
C GLU A 305 -3.92 -22.46 28.25
N ASP A 306 -2.68 -22.18 27.87
CA ASP A 306 -2.02 -22.65 26.67
C ASP A 306 -2.01 -24.19 26.68
N ASP A 307 -3.17 -24.81 26.45
CA ASP A 307 -3.24 -26.23 26.18
C ASP A 307 -2.74 -26.39 24.75
N PHE A 308 -1.50 -26.86 24.68
CA PHE A 308 -0.77 -27.31 23.49
C PHE A 308 -1.48 -28.53 22.87
N GLY A 309 -2.75 -28.39 22.53
CA GLY A 309 -3.53 -29.30 21.71
C GLY A 309 -3.41 -28.88 20.26
N ALA A 310 -2.54 -29.58 19.52
CA ALA A 310 -2.51 -29.55 18.08
C ALA A 310 -3.93 -29.70 17.50
N ASP A 311 -4.22 -28.93 16.44
CA ASP A 311 -5.43 -29.01 15.61
C ASP A 311 -6.61 -28.10 15.97
N ALA A 312 -6.39 -26.95 16.63
CA ALA A 312 -7.27 -25.82 16.42
C ALA A 312 -7.08 -25.34 14.97
N PRO A 313 -8.08 -25.45 14.06
CA PRO A 313 -7.94 -24.94 12.72
C PRO A 313 -7.71 -23.45 12.86
N SER A 314 -6.49 -23.00 12.53
CA SER A 314 -6.19 -21.60 12.37
C SER A 314 -7.38 -21.00 11.64
N ASN A 315 -8.04 -20.01 12.23
CA ASN A 315 -8.99 -19.14 11.56
C ASN A 315 -8.18 -18.35 10.54
N ARG A 316 -7.73 -19.09 9.52
CA ARG A 316 -7.16 -18.63 8.29
C ARG A 316 -8.35 -17.93 7.69
N TRP A 317 -8.38 -16.62 7.88
CA TRP A 317 -8.97 -15.74 6.91
C TRP A 317 -8.24 -16.08 5.60
N VAL A 318 -8.72 -17.13 4.93
CA VAL A 318 -8.51 -17.32 3.52
C VAL A 318 -9.25 -16.13 2.95
N LEU A 319 -8.56 -15.00 2.89
CA LEU A 319 -8.77 -14.01 1.86
C LEU A 319 -8.57 -14.79 0.57
N ASN A 320 -9.63 -15.45 0.12
CA ASN A 320 -9.76 -15.78 -1.29
C ASN A 320 -9.66 -14.41 -1.95
N ASP A 321 -8.51 -14.15 -2.55
CA ASP A 321 -8.03 -12.85 -3.03
C ASP A 321 -8.96 -12.23 -4.12
N PHE A 322 -10.06 -12.93 -4.44
CA PHE A 322 -11.09 -12.56 -5.40
C PHE A 322 -12.50 -13.11 -5.05
N ASP A 323 -12.76 -13.61 -3.83
CA ASP A 323 -14.13 -14.03 -3.46
C ASP A 323 -15.02 -12.79 -3.33
N GLY A 324 -15.68 -12.47 -4.44
CA GLY A 324 -16.80 -11.58 -4.63
C GLY A 324 -17.00 -10.58 -3.50
N PHE A 325 -16.48 -9.36 -3.70
CA PHE A 325 -16.98 -8.14 -3.09
C PHE A 325 -18.46 -7.96 -3.46
N ASN A 326 -19.34 -8.81 -2.92
CA ASN A 326 -20.73 -8.44 -2.69
C ASN A 326 -20.69 -7.42 -1.56
N ALA A 327 -20.22 -6.21 -1.87
CA ALA A 327 -20.12 -5.06 -0.98
C ALA A 327 -21.48 -4.59 -0.44
N TYR A 328 -22.55 -5.33 -0.72
CA TYR A 328 -23.93 -5.00 -0.45
C TYR A 328 -24.51 -5.85 0.67
N ASP A 329 -23.97 -7.05 0.87
CA ASP A 329 -24.26 -7.86 2.03
C ASP A 329 -23.12 -7.70 3.02
N VAL A 330 -23.43 -7.16 4.19
CA VAL A 330 -22.64 -7.49 5.37
C VAL A 330 -22.83 -9.00 5.55
N LYS A 331 -21.94 -9.80 4.95
CA LYS A 331 -21.92 -11.25 5.15
C LYS A 331 -21.56 -11.49 6.60
N ILE A 332 -22.58 -11.48 7.44
CA ILE A 332 -22.50 -11.93 8.82
C ILE A 332 -22.27 -13.43 8.72
N LYS A 333 -21.15 -13.91 9.26
CA LYS A 333 -20.88 -15.35 9.24
C LYS A 333 -22.05 -16.04 9.94
N LYS A 334 -22.50 -17.17 9.40
CA LYS A 334 -23.60 -17.95 10.01
C LYS A 334 -23.26 -18.21 11.49
N GLY A 335 -24.03 -17.61 12.40
CA GLY A 335 -23.81 -17.68 13.86
C GLY A 335 -23.34 -16.39 14.53
N GLU A 336 -22.81 -15.42 13.78
CA GLU A 336 -22.59 -14.06 14.30
C GLU A 336 -23.93 -13.31 14.39
N SER A 337 -24.15 -12.60 15.48
CA SER A 337 -25.32 -11.72 15.60
C SER A 337 -25.16 -10.55 14.63
N VAL A 338 -26.25 -10.13 13.98
CA VAL A 338 -26.35 -8.86 13.22
C VAL A 338 -25.89 -7.65 14.04
N LEU A 339 -25.96 -7.78 15.37
CA LEU A 339 -25.56 -6.78 16.35
C LEU A 339 -24.06 -6.76 16.63
N SER A 340 -23.28 -7.74 16.17
CA SER A 340 -21.83 -7.82 16.43
C SER A 340 -21.02 -6.71 15.76
N LYS A 341 -21.60 -6.05 14.76
CA LYS A 341 -20.98 -4.94 14.05
C LYS A 341 -21.80 -3.67 14.22
N HIS A 342 -21.12 -2.61 14.61
CA HIS A 342 -21.69 -1.28 14.72
C HIS A 342 -21.43 -0.50 13.43
N PRO A 343 -22.42 0.29 12.95
CA PRO A 343 -22.24 1.16 11.80
C PRO A 343 -21.44 2.42 12.17
N TYR A 344 -20.49 2.76 11.32
CA TYR A 344 -19.69 3.98 11.38
C TYR A 344 -19.91 4.78 10.10
N VAL A 345 -20.02 6.10 10.23
CA VAL A 345 -19.99 7.02 9.08
C VAL A 345 -18.54 7.23 8.68
N VAL A 346 -18.24 6.98 7.42
CA VAL A 346 -16.95 7.28 6.80
C VAL A 346 -16.87 8.78 6.54
N THR A 347 -15.95 9.46 7.21
CA THR A 347 -15.79 10.91 7.12
C THR A 347 -14.82 11.35 6.04
N ARG A 348 -14.21 10.40 5.33
CA ARG A 348 -13.23 10.69 4.27
C ARG A 348 -13.48 9.90 3.01
N SER A 349 -13.64 10.61 1.89
CA SER A 349 -13.76 10.00 0.56
C SER A 349 -12.72 10.59 -0.37
N PHE A 350 -12.10 9.72 -1.16
CA PHE A 350 -11.04 10.13 -2.08
C PHE A 350 -11.36 9.74 -3.51
N ILE A 351 -11.58 10.76 -4.34
CA ILE A 351 -12.00 10.66 -5.72
C ILE A 351 -10.80 10.90 -6.65
N GLN A 352 -10.66 10.01 -7.63
CA GLN A 352 -9.65 10.04 -8.66
C GLN A 352 -10.29 10.07 -10.03
N VAL A 353 -9.74 10.88 -10.92
CA VAL A 353 -10.11 10.89 -12.34
C VAL A 353 -8.90 10.52 -13.16
N ALA A 354 -9.07 9.59 -14.09
CA ALA A 354 -8.03 9.21 -15.02
C ALA A 354 -7.68 10.39 -15.95
N ASP A 355 -6.46 10.90 -15.81
CA ASP A 355 -5.79 11.77 -16.78
C ASP A 355 -5.37 10.90 -17.97
N PHE A 356 -6.34 10.64 -18.83
CA PHE A 356 -6.20 9.81 -20.02
C PHE A 356 -6.93 10.49 -21.18
N THR A 357 -6.13 11.06 -22.08
CA THR A 357 -6.59 11.91 -23.19
C THR A 357 -6.26 11.31 -24.56
N HIS A 358 -5.77 10.06 -24.61
CA HIS A 358 -5.40 9.41 -25.85
C HIS A 358 -6.63 9.02 -26.68
N PRO A 359 -6.65 9.29 -28.00
CA PRO A 359 -7.69 8.77 -28.88
C PRO A 359 -7.57 7.25 -28.99
N LEU A 360 -8.70 6.55 -28.89
CA LEU A 360 -8.75 5.09 -28.92
C LEU A 360 -9.24 4.60 -30.28
N ASN A 361 -8.71 3.47 -30.73
CA ASN A 361 -9.19 2.76 -31.91
C ASN A 361 -10.63 2.29 -31.66
N ARG A 362 -11.58 2.75 -32.47
CA ARG A 362 -13.01 2.49 -32.24
C ARG A 362 -13.38 1.01 -32.31
N LYS A 363 -12.75 0.24 -33.21
CA LYS A 363 -13.02 -1.20 -33.34
C LYS A 363 -12.63 -1.93 -32.07
N GLN A 364 -11.41 -1.70 -31.58
CA GLN A 364 -10.92 -2.33 -30.36
C GLN A 364 -11.68 -1.83 -29.12
N PHE A 365 -11.97 -0.53 -29.05
CA PHE A 365 -12.82 0.05 -28.01
C PHE A 365 -14.18 -0.65 -27.93
N ASN A 366 -14.86 -0.84 -29.07
CA ASN A 366 -16.17 -1.50 -29.10
C ASN A 366 -16.07 -2.95 -28.63
N THR A 367 -15.01 -3.67 -29.01
CA THR A 367 -14.77 -5.03 -28.52
C THR A 367 -14.63 -5.06 -27.01
N GLU A 368 -13.79 -4.21 -26.41
CA GLU A 368 -13.63 -4.18 -24.95
C GLU A 368 -14.89 -3.67 -24.23
N HIS A 369 -15.59 -2.69 -24.78
CA HIS A 369 -16.85 -2.18 -24.23
C HIS A 369 -17.95 -3.24 -24.22
N THR A 370 -18.11 -4.00 -25.30
CA THR A 370 -19.08 -5.11 -25.38
C THR A 370 -18.67 -6.25 -24.44
N ASN A 371 -17.39 -6.59 -24.36
CA ASN A 371 -16.88 -7.58 -23.41
C ASN A 371 -17.16 -7.14 -21.96
N LEU A 372 -16.88 -5.88 -21.63
CA LEU A 372 -17.14 -5.33 -20.31
C LEU A 372 -18.63 -5.44 -19.94
N LYS A 373 -19.53 -5.07 -20.86
CA LYS A 373 -20.99 -5.24 -20.67
C LYS A 373 -21.37 -6.69 -20.37
N SER A 374 -20.80 -7.67 -21.09
CA SER A 374 -21.19 -9.09 -20.90
C SER A 374 -20.81 -9.67 -19.55
N TYR A 375 -19.83 -9.08 -18.84
CA TYR A 375 -19.41 -9.50 -17.51
C TYR A 375 -19.84 -8.53 -16.39
N SER A 376 -20.45 -7.39 -16.75
CA SER A 376 -20.90 -6.37 -15.81
C SER A 376 -22.09 -6.83 -14.97
N CYS A 377 -22.24 -6.26 -13.77
CA CYS A 377 -23.45 -6.36 -12.96
C CYS A 377 -23.92 -7.81 -12.68
N GLY A 378 -22.99 -8.77 -12.56
CA GLY A 378 -23.30 -10.17 -12.27
C GLY A 378 -23.70 -11.04 -13.48
N ILE A 379 -23.83 -10.48 -14.69
CA ILE A 379 -24.26 -11.22 -15.90
C ILE A 379 -23.33 -12.41 -16.19
N GLY A 380 -22.02 -12.20 -16.06
CA GLY A 380 -21.01 -13.22 -16.35
C GLY A 380 -21.07 -14.47 -15.48
N TRP A 381 -21.83 -14.43 -14.37
CA TRP A 381 -21.92 -15.50 -13.38
C TRP A 381 -23.25 -16.25 -13.43
N GLY A 382 -24.10 -15.98 -14.43
CA GLY A 382 -25.40 -16.64 -14.58
C GLY A 382 -26.48 -16.13 -13.62
N ASN A 383 -26.17 -15.11 -12.81
CA ASN A 383 -27.14 -14.46 -11.93
C ASN A 383 -27.95 -13.42 -12.70
N ALA A 384 -29.19 -13.17 -12.27
CA ALA A 384 -29.94 -12.01 -12.74
C ALA A 384 -29.16 -10.74 -12.39
N PRO A 385 -29.00 -9.79 -13.33
CA PRO A 385 -28.11 -8.67 -13.10
C PRO A 385 -28.68 -7.73 -12.05
N ARG A 386 -27.84 -7.34 -11.10
CA ARG A 386 -28.21 -6.48 -9.98
C ARG A 386 -27.32 -5.25 -9.98
N TRP A 387 -27.87 -4.09 -9.61
CA TRP A 387 -27.08 -2.87 -9.51
C TRP A 387 -26.00 -2.98 -8.45
N GLN A 388 -26.27 -3.79 -7.42
CA GLN A 388 -25.31 -4.18 -6.42
C GLN A 388 -24.08 -4.83 -7.09
N ASP A 389 -24.29 -5.77 -7.99
CA ASP A 389 -23.16 -6.46 -8.62
C ASP A 389 -22.42 -5.58 -9.66
N CYS A 390 -22.85 -4.33 -9.89
CA CYS A 390 -22.18 -3.36 -10.76
C CYS A 390 -20.99 -2.68 -10.07
N PHE A 391 -20.01 -3.44 -9.60
CA PHE A 391 -18.78 -2.87 -9.05
C PHE A 391 -17.69 -2.70 -10.12
N ARG A 392 -16.93 -1.60 -10.03
CA ARG A 392 -15.78 -1.35 -10.92
C ARG A 392 -14.59 -2.16 -10.41
N GLN A 393 -14.08 -3.09 -11.22
CA GLN A 393 -12.92 -3.93 -10.89
C GLN A 393 -11.57 -3.19 -10.96
N GLY A 394 -11.58 -1.86 -10.94
CA GLY A 394 -10.39 -1.01 -11.14
C GLY A 394 -10.12 -0.66 -12.61
N PHE A 395 -9.24 0.32 -12.80
CA PHE A 395 -8.82 0.90 -14.06
C PHE A 395 -8.17 -0.11 -15.00
N LYS A 396 -7.52 -1.15 -14.48
CA LYS A 396 -6.92 -2.22 -15.30
C LYS A 396 -7.96 -2.96 -16.15
N TRP A 397 -9.12 -3.25 -15.58
CA TRP A 397 -10.13 -4.11 -16.20
C TRP A 397 -11.21 -3.31 -16.91
N VAL A 398 -11.49 -2.12 -16.40
CA VAL A 398 -12.63 -1.32 -16.82
C VAL A 398 -12.20 -0.13 -17.69
N GLY A 399 -11.12 0.55 -17.29
CA GLY A 399 -10.52 1.67 -18.02
C GLY A 399 -11.51 2.76 -18.47
N ASN A 400 -11.17 3.49 -19.53
CA ASN A 400 -12.01 4.56 -20.08
C ASN A 400 -13.08 4.06 -21.09
N TRP A 401 -13.28 2.75 -21.24
CA TRP A 401 -14.27 2.19 -22.18
C TRP A 401 -15.58 1.79 -21.49
N GLU A 402 -15.86 2.35 -20.31
CA GLU A 402 -17.14 2.20 -19.63
C GLU A 402 -18.30 2.79 -20.43
N ASN A 403 -18.07 3.92 -21.10
CA ASN A 403 -19.13 4.67 -21.74
C ASN A 403 -18.70 5.11 -23.14
N GLN A 404 -19.57 4.86 -24.13
CA GLN A 404 -19.45 5.37 -25.49
C GLN A 404 -20.54 6.40 -25.74
N ILE A 405 -20.16 7.58 -26.19
CA ILE A 405 -21.10 8.67 -26.47
C ILE A 405 -20.98 9.03 -27.95
N LYS A 406 -22.11 9.02 -28.65
CA LYS A 406 -22.25 9.39 -30.06
C LYS A 406 -22.62 10.86 -30.14
N LEU A 407 -21.82 11.65 -30.85
CA LEU A 407 -22.01 13.07 -31.06
C LEU A 407 -22.46 13.37 -32.49
N GLY A 408 -23.37 14.32 -32.65
CA GLY A 408 -23.82 14.86 -33.94
C GLY A 408 -23.40 16.30 -34.10
N ILE A 409 -22.13 16.53 -34.46
CA ILE A 409 -21.58 17.89 -34.57
C ILE A 409 -21.99 18.47 -35.94
N PRO A 410 -22.61 19.66 -36.01
CA PRO A 410 -22.95 20.29 -37.28
C PRO A 410 -21.68 20.56 -38.09
N ASP A 411 -21.65 20.13 -39.35
CA ASP A 411 -20.51 20.38 -40.25
C ASP A 411 -20.77 21.67 -41.01
N ALA A 412 -19.91 22.69 -40.86
CA ALA A 412 -20.09 23.96 -41.57
C ALA A 412 -20.00 23.81 -43.10
N SER A 413 -19.44 22.72 -43.59
CA SER A 413 -19.20 22.49 -45.03
C SER A 413 -20.29 21.68 -45.75
N LYS A 414 -21.19 21.04 -45.00
CA LYS A 414 -22.23 20.15 -45.54
C LYS A 414 -23.50 20.31 -44.70
N ASP A 415 -24.69 20.28 -45.32
CA ASP A 415 -26.00 20.34 -44.63
C ASP A 415 -26.31 19.09 -43.74
N GLY A 416 -25.30 18.47 -43.13
CA GLY A 416 -25.44 17.27 -42.31
C GLY A 416 -24.54 17.29 -41.07
N ASN A 417 -24.97 16.55 -40.05
CA ASN A 417 -24.20 16.39 -38.82
C ASN A 417 -23.10 15.34 -39.01
N ARG A 418 -21.85 15.73 -38.77
CA ARG A 418 -20.72 14.81 -38.71
C ARG A 418 -20.81 13.99 -37.42
N THR A 419 -20.97 12.67 -37.58
CA THR A 419 -20.97 11.76 -36.43
C THR A 419 -19.56 11.54 -35.91
N THR A 420 -19.36 11.76 -34.61
CA THR A 420 -18.10 11.45 -33.91
C THR A 420 -18.38 10.69 -32.62
N TYR A 421 -17.38 10.02 -32.07
CA TYR A 421 -17.53 9.22 -30.85
C TYR A 421 -16.57 9.73 -29.78
N VAL A 422 -17.07 9.83 -28.56
CA VAL A 422 -16.26 10.16 -27.39
C VAL A 422 -16.46 9.16 -26.26
N TYR A 423 -15.46 9.01 -25.41
CA TYR A 423 -15.54 8.20 -24.19
C TYR A 423 -15.52 9.10 -22.95
N ALA A 424 -16.23 8.69 -21.91
CA ALA A 424 -16.22 9.40 -20.64
C ALA A 424 -14.91 9.14 -19.87
N PRO A 425 -14.42 10.11 -19.08
CA PRO A 425 -13.28 9.87 -18.20
C PRO A 425 -13.61 8.81 -17.14
N TYR A 426 -12.63 7.95 -16.80
CA TYR A 426 -12.79 7.00 -15.70
C TYR A 426 -12.74 7.71 -14.35
N LEU A 427 -13.84 7.62 -13.62
CA LEU A 427 -14.00 8.14 -12.27
C LEU A 427 -13.88 6.98 -11.27
N HIS A 428 -13.09 7.16 -10.22
CA HIS A 428 -12.85 6.11 -9.23
C HIS A 428 -12.84 6.70 -7.83
N SER A 429 -13.45 6.02 -6.87
CA SER A 429 -13.23 6.30 -5.46
C SER A 429 -12.27 5.26 -4.92
N VAL A 430 -11.18 5.72 -4.30
CA VAL A 430 -10.22 4.82 -3.66
C VAL A 430 -10.94 4.07 -2.55
N PRO A 431 -11.05 2.73 -2.64
CA PRO A 431 -11.71 1.94 -1.62
C PRO A 431 -10.93 2.05 -0.32
N ASN A 432 -11.65 2.13 0.81
CA ASN A 432 -11.05 2.24 2.14
C ASN A 432 -10.03 3.38 2.24
N ALA A 433 -10.27 4.54 1.62
CA ALA A 433 -9.38 5.71 1.71
C ALA A 433 -9.37 6.40 3.09
N TYR A 434 -10.23 5.93 4.00
CA TYR A 434 -10.36 6.36 5.38
C TYR A 434 -9.40 5.56 6.27
N GLY A 435 -8.84 6.21 7.29
CA GLY A 435 -8.21 5.52 8.42
C GLY A 435 -9.14 5.43 9.63
N PRO A 436 -8.67 4.90 10.77
CA PRO A 436 -9.51 4.69 11.95
C PRO A 436 -10.03 6.01 12.58
N ASN A 437 -9.33 7.13 12.37
CA ASN A 437 -9.78 8.44 12.86
C ASN A 437 -10.79 9.11 11.91
N ASP A 438 -10.97 8.53 10.72
CA ASP A 438 -11.94 8.98 9.72
C ASP A 438 -13.27 8.21 9.83
N LEU A 439 -13.53 7.60 10.99
CA LEU A 439 -14.74 6.83 11.29
C LEU A 439 -15.46 7.45 12.47
N VAL A 440 -16.72 7.85 12.28
CA VAL A 440 -17.57 8.39 13.35
C VAL A 440 -18.65 7.36 13.70
N PRO A 441 -18.69 6.83 14.94
CA PRO A 441 -19.72 5.88 15.34
C PRO A 441 -21.10 6.55 15.30
N ILE A 442 -22.11 5.85 14.78
CA ILE A 442 -23.48 6.34 14.79
C ILE A 442 -24.05 6.10 16.20
N PRO A 443 -24.66 7.10 16.86
CA PRO A 443 -25.09 6.99 18.26
C PRO A 443 -26.38 6.16 18.41
N VAL A 444 -26.37 4.92 17.91
CA VAL A 444 -27.48 3.97 18.01
C VAL A 444 -27.08 2.80 18.89
N ASN A 445 -27.91 2.52 19.89
CA ASN A 445 -27.81 1.27 20.62
C ASN A 445 -28.57 0.19 19.83
N ARG A 446 -27.83 -0.73 19.21
CA ARG A 446 -28.43 -1.88 18.51
C ARG A 446 -28.65 -3.06 19.47
N GLU A 447 -28.05 -3.03 20.65
CA GLU A 447 -28.23 -4.04 21.68
C GLU A 447 -29.48 -3.72 22.52
N LYS A 448 -30.27 -4.76 22.86
CA LYS A 448 -31.45 -4.60 23.72
C LYS A 448 -31.02 -4.47 25.19
N CYS A 449 -30.34 -3.39 25.54
CA CYS A 449 -29.99 -3.15 26.94
C CYS A 449 -31.23 -2.68 27.72
N HIS A 450 -31.52 -3.31 28.86
CA HIS A 450 -32.67 -2.98 29.72
C HIS A 450 -32.53 -1.64 30.45
N ALA A 451 -31.33 -1.05 30.49
CA ALA A 451 -31.07 0.20 31.19
C ALA A 451 -31.30 1.41 30.26
N ALA A 452 -32.19 2.30 30.70
CA ALA A 452 -32.53 3.63 30.19
C ALA A 452 -32.05 3.95 28.75
N GLN A 453 -32.98 3.90 27.81
CA GLN A 453 -32.85 4.58 26.52
C GLN A 453 -32.59 6.06 26.80
N SER A 454 -31.32 6.46 26.82
CA SER A 454 -30.96 7.87 26.76
C SER A 454 -31.55 8.43 25.48
N GLU A 455 -32.09 9.66 25.52
CA GLU A 455 -32.61 10.33 24.33
C GLU A 455 -31.54 10.33 23.25
N VAL A 456 -31.70 9.45 22.25
CA VAL A 456 -30.81 9.37 21.10
C VAL A 456 -31.15 10.55 20.22
N ALA A 457 -30.14 11.36 19.88
CA ALA A 457 -30.34 12.47 18.96
C ALA A 457 -30.88 11.95 17.61
N ASP A 458 -31.94 12.59 17.10
CA ASP A 458 -32.58 12.22 15.83
C ASP A 458 -31.63 12.36 14.64
N THR A 459 -30.64 13.25 14.75
CA THR A 459 -29.63 13.51 13.72
C THR A 459 -28.23 13.56 14.33
N ILE A 460 -27.23 13.20 13.52
CA ILE A 460 -25.82 13.40 13.81
C ILE A 460 -25.20 14.30 12.73
N THR A 461 -24.44 15.30 13.17
CA THR A 461 -23.64 16.14 12.26
C THR A 461 -22.24 15.56 12.13
N VAL A 462 -21.87 15.18 10.90
CA VAL A 462 -20.57 14.56 10.60
C VAL A 462 -19.79 15.42 9.60
N PRO A 463 -18.56 15.85 9.92
CA PRO A 463 -17.71 16.52 8.94
C PRO A 463 -17.19 15.49 7.93
N TRP A 464 -17.55 15.66 6.66
CA TRP A 464 -17.12 14.83 5.55
C TRP A 464 -16.07 15.57 4.70
N SER A 465 -14.84 15.03 4.67
CA SER A 465 -13.72 15.53 3.90
C SER A 465 -13.60 14.77 2.58
N ILE A 466 -13.67 15.51 1.49
CA ILE A 466 -13.66 14.96 0.13
C ILE A 466 -12.42 15.48 -0.57
N SER A 467 -11.65 14.56 -1.12
CA SER A 467 -10.47 14.88 -1.91
C SER A 467 -10.63 14.50 -3.37
N TYR A 468 -10.07 15.32 -4.24
CA TYR A 468 -10.01 15.12 -5.68
C TYR A 468 -8.56 15.15 -6.17
N THR A 469 -8.19 14.21 -7.03
CA THR A 469 -6.97 14.29 -7.83
C THR A 469 -7.21 13.74 -9.24
N GLY A 470 -6.62 14.39 -10.23
CA GLY A 470 -6.37 13.75 -11.51
C GLY A 470 -5.10 12.89 -11.48
N ARG A 471 -5.11 11.72 -12.14
CA ARG A 471 -3.99 10.74 -12.12
C ARG A 471 -3.81 10.11 -13.48
N SER A 472 -2.55 10.02 -13.94
CA SER A 472 -2.25 9.26 -15.15
C SER A 472 -2.65 7.78 -15.00
N ALA A 473 -2.99 7.15 -16.12
CA ALA A 473 -3.32 5.72 -16.20
C ALA A 473 -2.37 4.81 -15.41
N ALA A 474 -1.06 5.05 -15.54
CA ALA A 474 -0.04 4.28 -14.83
C ALA A 474 -0.14 4.38 -13.31
N LYS A 475 -0.44 5.58 -12.80
CA LYS A 475 -0.57 5.84 -11.37
C LYS A 475 -1.87 5.26 -10.81
N MET A 476 -2.95 5.26 -11.60
CA MET A 476 -4.19 4.58 -11.19
C MET A 476 -3.97 3.07 -11.09
N PHE A 477 -3.36 2.47 -12.11
CA PHE A 477 -3.01 1.05 -12.12
C PHE A 477 -2.14 0.63 -10.92
N LEU A 478 -1.08 1.39 -10.64
CA LEU A 478 -0.21 1.13 -9.49
C LEU A 478 -0.94 1.34 -8.16
N GLY A 479 -1.75 2.39 -8.05
CA GLY A 479 -2.51 2.68 -6.84
C GLY A 479 -3.47 1.56 -6.47
N GLU A 480 -4.24 1.06 -7.43
CA GLU A 480 -5.21 -0.02 -7.22
C GLU A 480 -4.55 -1.34 -6.80
N SER A 481 -3.34 -1.61 -7.30
CA SER A 481 -2.60 -2.84 -7.00
C SER A 481 -2.10 -2.92 -5.55
N ILE A 482 -2.09 -1.82 -4.80
CA ILE A 482 -1.38 -1.69 -3.51
C ILE A 482 -2.34 -1.39 -2.34
N THR A 483 -3.62 -1.69 -2.47
CA THR A 483 -4.67 -1.34 -1.49
C THR A 483 -4.91 -2.37 -0.38
N LYS A 484 -3.93 -3.20 -0.03
CA LYS A 484 -4.05 -4.13 1.11
C LYS A 484 -3.60 -3.47 2.40
N LEU A 485 -4.52 -2.78 3.08
CA LEU A 485 -4.34 -2.39 4.47
C LEU A 485 -5.32 -3.18 5.33
N ASN A 486 -4.80 -3.73 6.42
CA ASN A 486 -5.63 -4.39 7.41
C ASN A 486 -6.47 -3.31 8.13
N PRO A 487 -7.81 -3.45 8.18
CA PRO A 487 -8.63 -2.53 8.93
C PRO A 487 -8.20 -2.59 10.40
N VAL A 488 -7.96 -1.42 11.00
CA VAL A 488 -7.67 -1.33 12.43
C VAL A 488 -8.98 -1.25 13.19
N ASP A 489 -9.04 -2.00 14.29
CA ASP A 489 -10.20 -2.04 15.16
C ASP A 489 -10.48 -0.63 15.73
N PRO A 490 -11.70 -0.08 15.58
CA PRO A 490 -12.07 1.18 16.22
C PRO A 490 -12.02 1.14 17.75
N SER A 491 -11.87 -0.03 18.38
CA SER A 491 -11.62 -0.17 19.82
C SER A 491 -10.13 -0.18 20.20
N ALA A 492 -9.22 -0.12 19.22
CA ALA A 492 -7.78 -0.02 19.44
C ALA A 492 -7.42 1.24 20.25
N THR A 493 -6.23 1.22 20.85
CA THR A 493 -5.72 2.36 21.61
C THR A 493 -5.59 3.60 20.72
N GLU A 494 -5.69 4.82 21.29
CA GLU A 494 -5.57 6.06 20.51
C GLU A 494 -4.25 6.14 19.73
N ARG A 495 -3.17 5.60 20.30
CA ARG A 495 -1.87 5.50 19.64
C ARG A 495 -1.90 4.55 18.45
N GLU A 496 -2.45 3.34 18.61
CA GLU A 496 -2.58 2.39 17.50
C GLU A 496 -3.42 2.96 16.36
N LYS A 497 -4.51 3.65 16.69
CA LYS A 497 -5.32 4.37 15.70
C LYS A 497 -4.52 5.47 15.01
N ALA A 498 -3.78 6.29 15.75
CA ALA A 498 -2.97 7.35 15.17
C ALA A 498 -1.84 6.81 14.28
N LEU A 499 -1.17 5.74 14.69
CA LEU A 499 -0.15 5.05 13.88
C LEU A 499 -0.76 4.49 12.59
N ALA A 500 -1.91 3.84 12.69
CA ALA A 500 -2.62 3.30 11.54
C ALA A 500 -3.16 4.40 10.61
N GLN A 501 -3.63 5.52 11.18
CA GLN A 501 -4.01 6.71 10.43
C GLN A 501 -2.81 7.29 9.67
N PHE A 502 -1.66 7.40 10.34
CA PHE A 502 -0.43 7.89 9.73
C PHE A 502 0.04 6.96 8.59
N GLU A 503 0.07 5.65 8.82
CA GLU A 503 0.45 4.66 7.80
C GLU A 503 -0.51 4.71 6.61
N LYS A 504 -1.80 4.87 6.89
CA LYS A 504 -2.83 5.01 5.87
C LYS A 504 -2.62 6.27 5.03
N GLU A 505 -2.41 7.41 5.67
CA GLU A 505 -2.14 8.68 4.99
C GLU A 505 -0.83 8.65 4.20
N HIS A 506 0.22 8.03 4.74
CA HIS A 506 1.49 7.83 4.06
C HIS A 506 1.29 7.03 2.76
N THR A 507 0.64 5.88 2.89
CA THR A 507 0.38 4.94 1.79
C THR A 507 -0.49 5.60 0.72
N ASP A 508 -1.61 6.22 1.12
CA ASP A 508 -2.50 6.91 0.19
C ASP A 508 -1.78 8.06 -0.53
N ALA A 509 -0.94 8.81 0.16
CA ALA A 509 -0.28 9.94 -0.46
C ALA A 509 0.83 9.53 -1.45
N ILE A 510 1.44 8.36 -1.26
CA ILE A 510 2.39 7.77 -2.22
C ILE A 510 1.64 7.20 -3.43
N TYR A 511 0.73 6.26 -3.18
CA TYR A 511 0.14 5.41 -4.22
C TYR A 511 -1.08 6.02 -4.88
N HIS A 512 -1.81 6.88 -4.16
CA HIS A 512 -3.00 7.57 -4.65
C HIS A 512 -2.75 9.08 -4.83
N GLY A 513 -1.64 9.61 -4.31
CA GLY A 513 -1.08 10.91 -4.72
C GLY A 513 -1.69 12.14 -4.05
N HIS A 514 -2.41 11.93 -2.96
CA HIS A 514 -3.13 12.96 -2.24
C HIS A 514 -2.80 12.91 -0.76
N TRP A 515 -2.58 14.08 -0.16
CA TRP A 515 -2.40 14.24 1.28
C TRP A 515 -3.58 15.05 1.81
N HIS A 516 -4.13 14.64 2.96
CA HIS A 516 -5.23 15.37 3.60
C HIS A 516 -4.72 16.47 4.52
N ASN A 517 -3.47 16.34 5.00
CA ASN A 517 -2.76 17.35 5.75
C ASN A 517 -1.75 18.08 4.85
N GLU A 518 -1.91 19.39 4.68
CA GLU A 518 -1.02 20.22 3.84
C GLU A 518 0.45 20.22 4.32
N GLU A 519 0.66 19.99 5.61
CA GLU A 519 2.00 19.93 6.21
C GLU A 519 2.72 18.61 5.89
N TYR A 520 1.98 17.60 5.42
CA TYR A 520 2.52 16.27 5.19
C TYR A 520 3.21 16.17 3.83
N HIS A 521 4.48 15.77 3.83
CA HIS A 521 5.33 15.67 2.64
C HIS A 521 5.76 14.21 2.35
N PRO A 522 4.86 13.35 1.87
CA PRO A 522 5.11 11.91 1.68
C PRO A 522 6.29 11.62 0.76
N ARG A 523 6.47 12.43 -0.29
CA ARG A 523 7.59 12.28 -1.22
C ARG A 523 8.93 12.49 -0.55
N ARG A 524 9.03 13.46 0.37
CA ARG A 524 10.24 13.70 1.14
C ARG A 524 10.51 12.53 2.08
N ALA A 525 9.48 12.04 2.77
CA ALA A 525 9.58 10.87 3.64
C ALA A 525 10.05 9.62 2.87
N VAL A 526 9.48 9.33 1.70
CA VAL A 526 9.93 8.21 0.84
C VAL A 526 11.38 8.40 0.38
N VAL A 527 11.77 9.60 -0.05
CA VAL A 527 13.15 9.88 -0.48
C VAL A 527 14.13 9.70 0.68
N LEU A 528 13.80 10.20 1.87
CA LEU A 528 14.63 10.07 3.06
C LEU A 528 14.72 8.60 3.51
N ALA A 529 13.61 7.88 3.57
CA ALA A 529 13.58 6.46 3.89
C ALA A 529 14.38 5.63 2.88
N SER A 530 14.20 5.90 1.58
CA SER A 530 14.95 5.23 0.51
C SER A 530 16.44 5.53 0.60
N THR A 531 16.81 6.77 0.89
CA THR A 531 18.20 7.21 1.04
C THR A 531 18.84 6.56 2.26
N TYR A 532 18.13 6.52 3.39
CA TYR A 532 18.55 5.78 4.58
C TYR A 532 18.79 4.31 4.27
N GLN A 533 17.85 3.64 3.59
CA GLN A 533 18.00 2.24 3.20
C GLN A 533 19.20 2.01 2.28
N ILE A 534 19.40 2.88 1.28
CA ILE A 534 20.57 2.82 0.40
C ILE A 534 21.88 2.93 1.19
N PHE A 535 21.98 3.91 2.10
CA PHE A 535 23.17 4.07 2.94
C PHE A 535 23.37 2.92 3.93
N PHE A 536 22.27 2.39 4.47
CA PHE A 536 22.29 1.21 5.34
C PHE A 536 22.89 0.01 4.60
N TYR A 537 22.37 -0.34 3.42
CA TYR A 537 22.90 -1.45 2.62
C TYR A 537 24.32 -1.20 2.12
N ALA A 538 24.66 0.03 1.71
CA ALA A 538 26.01 0.39 1.30
C ALA A 538 27.01 0.24 2.46
N GLY A 539 26.62 0.65 3.67
CA GLY A 539 27.41 0.46 4.89
C GLY A 539 27.63 -1.02 5.21
N ARG A 540 26.58 -1.85 5.11
CA ARG A 540 26.67 -3.30 5.29
C ARG A 540 27.58 -3.96 4.27
N LEU A 541 27.49 -3.56 3.00
CA LEU A 541 28.36 -4.04 1.94
C LEU A 541 29.83 -3.65 2.19
N ALA A 542 30.08 -2.42 2.63
CA ALA A 542 31.42 -1.96 3.00
C ALA A 542 32.01 -2.77 4.17
N VAL A 543 31.20 -3.08 5.19
CA VAL A 543 31.59 -3.97 6.30
C VAL A 543 31.93 -5.37 5.81
N LEU A 544 31.12 -5.92 4.90
CA LEU A 544 31.38 -7.23 4.29
C LEU A 544 32.69 -7.22 3.51
N ILE A 545 32.91 -6.23 2.64
CA ILE A 545 34.16 -6.08 1.86
C ILE A 545 35.35 -5.90 2.79
N TYR A 546 35.22 -5.08 3.84
CA TYR A 546 36.27 -4.88 4.83
C TYR A 546 36.69 -6.19 5.48
N TRP A 547 35.75 -6.95 6.05
CA TRP A 547 36.04 -8.21 6.73
C TRP A 547 36.47 -9.31 5.77
N TYR A 548 35.95 -9.30 4.54
CA TYR A 548 36.36 -10.22 3.51
C TYR A 548 37.82 -10.03 3.09
N THR A 549 38.23 -8.77 2.91
CA THR A 549 39.59 -8.42 2.49
C THR A 549 40.61 -8.49 3.63
N ARG A 550 40.15 -8.49 4.89
CA ARG A 550 41.02 -8.54 6.06
C ARG A 550 41.68 -9.91 6.23
N ILE A 551 43.02 -9.92 6.27
CA ILE A 551 43.84 -11.14 6.40
C ILE A 551 44.47 -11.26 7.79
N SER A 552 44.50 -10.15 8.53
CA SER A 552 45.21 -10.05 9.81
C SER A 552 44.46 -9.22 10.83
N THR A 553 44.65 -9.59 12.09
CA THR A 553 44.02 -8.99 13.28
C THR A 553 44.88 -7.90 13.93
N VAL A 554 45.99 -7.48 13.29
CA VAL A 554 46.85 -6.41 13.83
C VAL A 554 46.04 -5.12 14.01
N GLY A 555 46.11 -4.55 15.20
CA GLY A 555 45.44 -3.29 15.58
C GLY A 555 43.95 -3.44 15.90
N ILE A 556 43.42 -4.66 15.90
CA ILE A 556 42.01 -4.94 16.21
C ILE A 556 41.94 -5.61 17.58
N SER A 557 41.07 -5.11 18.46
CA SER A 557 40.80 -5.77 19.73
C SER A 557 40.10 -7.10 19.47
N ARG A 558 40.73 -8.19 19.92
CA ARG A 558 40.21 -9.55 19.73
C ARG A 558 38.98 -9.77 20.61
N SER A 559 39.09 -9.35 21.85
CA SER A 559 38.00 -9.45 22.83
C SER A 559 36.79 -8.60 22.42
N GLY A 560 37.00 -7.37 21.99
CA GLY A 560 35.92 -6.50 21.50
C GLY A 560 35.20 -7.07 20.29
N MET A 561 35.93 -7.54 19.27
CA MET A 561 35.29 -8.08 18.07
C MET A 561 34.59 -9.43 18.27
N LEU A 562 35.08 -10.28 19.19
CA LEU A 562 34.34 -11.47 19.59
C LEU A 562 33.01 -11.08 20.22
N LEU A 563 33.02 -10.12 21.14
CA LEU A 563 31.81 -9.66 21.81
C LEU A 563 30.80 -9.05 20.83
N THR A 564 31.23 -8.18 19.92
CA THR A 564 30.33 -7.56 18.92
C THR A 564 29.76 -8.61 17.96
N SER A 565 30.57 -9.58 17.54
CA SER A 565 30.12 -10.65 16.64
C SER A 565 29.15 -11.60 17.32
N SER A 566 29.43 -12.00 18.56
CA SER A 566 28.52 -12.82 19.36
C SER A 566 27.22 -12.08 19.65
N SER A 567 27.27 -10.79 20.00
CA SER A 567 26.08 -9.96 20.19
C SER A 567 25.25 -9.87 18.90
N SER A 568 25.90 -9.72 17.75
CA SER A 568 25.21 -9.68 16.45
C SER A 568 24.53 -11.02 16.12
N LEU A 569 25.18 -12.16 16.42
CA LEU A 569 24.57 -13.48 16.27
C LEU A 569 23.37 -13.66 17.19
N ILE A 570 23.48 -13.27 18.47
CA ILE A 570 22.37 -13.36 19.42
C ILE A 570 21.20 -12.49 18.97
N ALA A 571 21.47 -11.24 18.56
CA ALA A 571 20.46 -10.33 18.04
C ALA A 571 19.76 -10.92 16.81
N TYR A 572 20.52 -11.49 15.88
CA TYR A 572 19.97 -12.14 14.70
C TYR A 572 19.09 -13.35 15.06
N MET A 573 19.53 -14.20 15.99
CA MET A 573 18.71 -15.32 16.48
C MET A 573 17.43 -14.84 17.17
N ALA A 574 17.48 -13.74 17.91
CA ALA A 574 16.31 -13.13 18.54
C ALA A 574 15.32 -12.56 17.51
N ILE A 575 15.83 -11.91 16.45
CA ILE A 575 15.00 -11.42 15.34
C ILE A 575 14.30 -12.59 14.66
N ILE A 576 15.03 -13.65 14.30
CA ILE A 576 14.45 -14.87 13.74
C ILE A 576 13.35 -15.43 14.65
N ALA A 577 13.65 -15.61 15.94
CA ALA A 577 12.69 -16.17 16.88
C ALA A 577 11.42 -15.31 16.99
N ARG A 578 11.56 -13.97 16.94
CA ARG A 578 10.43 -13.03 16.95
C ARG A 578 9.60 -13.14 15.66
N GLU A 579 10.24 -13.17 14.50
CA GLU A 579 9.53 -13.25 13.22
C GLU A 579 8.76 -14.55 13.05
N TYR A 580 9.36 -15.68 13.44
CA TYR A 580 8.66 -16.98 13.41
C TYR A 580 7.50 -17.07 14.41
N LYS A 581 7.47 -16.23 15.46
CA LYS A 581 6.34 -16.15 16.39
C LYS A 581 5.16 -15.37 15.81
N ASN A 582 5.42 -14.32 15.04
CA ASN A 582 4.42 -13.32 14.67
C ASN A 582 3.92 -13.43 13.23
N LYS A 583 4.65 -14.12 12.35
CA LYS A 583 4.33 -14.19 10.91
C LYS A 583 4.15 -15.63 10.44
N ALA A 584 3.50 -15.77 9.29
CA ALA A 584 3.45 -17.05 8.59
C ALA A 584 4.87 -17.53 8.29
N ILE A 585 5.10 -18.84 8.39
CA ILE A 585 6.41 -19.47 8.23
C ILE A 585 7.12 -19.00 6.94
N LEU A 586 6.39 -18.85 5.83
CA LEU A 586 6.96 -18.47 4.54
C LEU A 586 7.47 -17.02 4.53
N ASP A 587 6.69 -16.09 5.08
CA ASP A 587 7.08 -14.68 5.17
C ASP A 587 8.22 -14.48 6.17
N ALA A 588 8.12 -15.13 7.34
CA ALA A 588 9.17 -15.14 8.35
C ALA A 588 10.49 -15.72 7.78
N THR A 589 10.41 -16.80 7.00
CA THR A 589 11.58 -17.42 6.37
C THR A 589 12.19 -16.51 5.31
N TRP A 590 11.36 -15.83 4.50
CA TRP A 590 11.85 -14.90 3.49
C TRP A 590 12.56 -13.71 4.13
N GLU A 591 11.97 -13.10 5.14
CA GLU A 591 12.55 -11.96 5.84
C GLU A 591 13.83 -12.36 6.58
N ALA A 592 13.80 -13.46 7.34
CA ALA A 592 14.99 -14.03 7.98
C ALA A 592 16.09 -14.35 6.98
N PHE A 593 15.75 -14.87 5.79
CA PHE A 593 16.71 -15.13 4.73
C PHE A 593 17.34 -13.83 4.20
N THR A 594 16.53 -12.82 3.90
CA THR A 594 17.03 -11.53 3.38
C THR A 594 17.92 -10.82 4.39
N GLU A 595 17.50 -10.75 5.66
CA GLU A 595 18.32 -10.20 6.75
C GLU A 595 19.57 -11.05 6.96
N GLY A 596 19.42 -12.37 6.96
CA GLY A 596 20.52 -13.32 7.10
C GLY A 596 21.59 -13.16 6.04
N LEU A 597 21.18 -12.91 4.79
CA LEU A 597 22.08 -12.73 3.66
C LEU A 597 23.02 -11.53 3.86
N PHE A 598 22.58 -10.48 4.54
CA PHE A 598 23.40 -9.28 4.79
C PHE A 598 24.12 -9.31 6.14
N PHE A 599 23.51 -9.88 7.18
CA PHE A 599 24.05 -9.84 8.54
C PHE A 599 25.01 -11.00 8.86
N LEU A 600 24.68 -12.23 8.45
CA LEU A 600 25.47 -13.41 8.81
C LEU A 600 26.86 -13.42 8.16
N PRO A 601 27.04 -13.13 6.86
CA PRO A 601 28.35 -13.21 6.24
C PRO A 601 29.37 -12.26 6.88
N GLY A 602 28.97 -11.02 7.17
CA GLY A 602 29.86 -10.06 7.85
C GLY A 602 30.29 -10.56 9.24
N THR A 603 29.36 -11.12 10.00
CA THR A 603 29.62 -11.65 11.34
C THR A 603 30.50 -12.90 11.32
N ILE A 604 30.23 -13.83 10.40
CA ILE A 604 31.03 -15.04 10.20
C ILE A 604 32.45 -14.69 9.73
N LEU A 605 32.61 -13.71 8.83
CA LEU A 605 33.92 -13.24 8.38
C LEU A 605 34.71 -12.54 9.50
N THR A 606 34.00 -11.81 10.36
CA THR A 606 34.60 -11.20 11.56
C THR A 606 35.10 -12.29 12.50
N LEU A 607 34.26 -13.27 12.86
CA LEU A 607 34.63 -14.41 13.70
C LEU A 607 35.78 -15.21 13.10
N ARG A 608 35.73 -15.49 11.79
CA ARG A 608 36.81 -16.16 11.06
C ARG A 608 38.13 -15.41 11.23
N SER A 609 38.12 -14.09 11.01
CA SER A 609 39.31 -13.25 11.09
C SER A 609 39.87 -13.21 12.52
N VAL A 610 39.01 -13.01 13.51
CA VAL A 610 39.36 -12.82 14.93
C VAL A 610 39.79 -14.12 15.61
N LEU A 611 39.16 -15.25 15.27
CA LEU A 611 39.56 -16.59 15.70
C LEU A 611 40.74 -17.13 14.89
N ARG A 612 41.13 -16.44 13.81
CA ARG A 612 42.17 -16.86 12.86
C ARG A 612 41.90 -18.23 12.26
N LEU A 613 40.63 -18.48 11.92
CA LEU A 613 40.21 -19.71 11.28
C LEU A 613 40.44 -19.62 9.78
N GLU A 614 41.11 -20.62 9.22
CA GLU A 614 41.22 -20.81 7.78
C GLU A 614 40.57 -22.13 7.38
N TRP A 615 39.88 -22.10 6.24
CA TRP A 615 39.35 -23.28 5.61
C TRP A 615 40.49 -24.03 4.92
N ARG A 616 40.77 -25.24 5.38
CA ARG A 616 41.73 -26.13 4.74
C ARG A 616 40.99 -27.38 4.26
N TRP A 617 41.16 -27.70 2.99
CA TRP A 617 40.63 -28.94 2.44
C TRP A 617 41.49 -30.11 2.91
N VAL A 618 41.00 -30.83 3.90
CA VAL A 618 41.60 -32.05 4.41
C VAL A 618 41.20 -33.18 3.45
N TYR A 619 42.19 -33.93 2.98
CA TYR A 619 42.05 -34.96 1.92
C TYR A 619 41.49 -34.46 0.57
N GLY A 620 41.47 -33.14 0.33
CA GLY A 620 41.04 -32.55 -0.95
C GLY A 620 39.53 -32.32 -1.12
N TYR A 621 38.69 -32.82 -0.21
CA TYR A 621 37.22 -32.68 -0.29
C TYR A 621 36.50 -32.42 1.05
N ILE A 622 37.17 -32.55 2.19
CA ILE A 622 36.57 -32.24 3.49
C ILE A 622 37.03 -30.84 3.93
N PRO A 623 36.13 -29.83 4.01
CA PRO A 623 36.50 -28.52 4.53
C PRO A 623 36.69 -28.61 6.05
N ALA A 624 37.92 -28.52 6.53
CA ALA A 624 38.22 -28.43 7.96
C ALA A 624 38.60 -27.00 8.35
N LEU A 625 38.09 -26.55 9.49
CA LEU A 625 38.48 -25.27 10.10
C LEU A 625 39.80 -25.47 10.86
N GLN A 626 40.88 -24.90 10.35
CA GLN A 626 42.17 -24.90 11.04
C GLN A 626 42.43 -23.51 11.64
N ARG A 627 42.74 -23.47 12.94
CA ARG A 627 43.20 -22.24 13.60
C ARG A 627 44.66 -21.99 13.28
N LEU A 628 44.97 -20.81 12.76
CA LEU A 628 46.34 -20.40 12.47
C LEU A 628 47.07 -19.85 13.70
N PRO A 629 48.39 -20.07 13.80
CA PRO A 629 49.21 -19.44 14.83
C PRO A 629 49.31 -17.91 14.62
N PRO A 630 49.35 -17.11 15.69
CA PRO A 630 49.53 -15.66 15.57
C PRO A 630 50.88 -15.29 14.95
N SER A 631 50.87 -14.29 14.07
CA SER A 631 52.09 -13.58 13.65
C SER A 631 52.65 -12.70 14.78
N HIS A 632 53.93 -12.31 14.70
CA HIS A 632 54.56 -11.45 15.72
C HIS A 632 53.82 -10.12 15.94
N LYS A 633 53.34 -9.48 14.86
CA LYS A 633 52.56 -8.24 14.94
C LYS A 633 51.20 -8.48 15.61
N GLU A 634 50.57 -9.62 15.36
CA GLU A 634 49.32 -9.98 16.02
C GLU A 634 49.52 -10.31 17.50
N ARG A 635 50.62 -10.97 17.89
CA ARG A 635 50.97 -11.16 19.30
C ARG A 635 51.21 -9.83 20.01
N ALA A 636 51.87 -8.89 19.35
CA ALA A 636 52.07 -7.55 19.88
C ALA A 636 50.72 -6.83 20.11
N SER A 637 49.81 -6.90 19.13
CA SER A 637 48.44 -6.38 19.25
C SER A 637 47.64 -7.08 20.36
N GLU A 638 47.78 -8.40 20.48
CA GLU A 638 47.10 -9.21 21.50
C GLU A 638 47.61 -8.90 22.91
N ARG A 639 48.92 -8.65 23.07
CA ARG A 639 49.49 -8.15 24.33
C ARG A 639 48.95 -6.76 24.68
N LEU A 640 48.77 -5.90 23.68
CA LEU A 640 48.20 -4.57 23.91
C LEU A 640 46.72 -4.65 24.31
N ASP A 641 45.94 -5.53 23.69
CA ASP A 641 44.54 -5.82 24.09
C ASP A 641 44.47 -6.46 25.49
N ALA A 642 45.46 -7.26 25.89
CA ALA A 642 45.55 -7.88 27.21
C ALA A 642 45.99 -6.93 28.33
N ARG A 643 46.63 -5.79 28.00
CA ARG A 643 47.03 -4.78 29.00
C ARG A 643 45.83 -4.08 29.63
N LEU A 644 44.71 -3.98 28.92
CA LEU A 644 43.48 -3.53 29.54
C LEU A 644 42.97 -4.63 30.49
N SER A 645 42.90 -4.32 31.78
CA SER A 645 42.29 -5.22 32.76
C SER A 645 40.84 -5.53 32.36
N MET A 646 40.36 -6.74 32.61
CA MET A 646 38.96 -7.11 32.36
C MET A 646 37.98 -6.17 33.07
N ARG A 647 38.35 -5.68 34.26
CA ARG A 647 37.59 -4.66 34.99
C ARG A 647 37.41 -3.38 34.17
N ASN A 648 38.48 -2.86 33.55
CA ASN A 648 38.39 -1.65 32.73
C ASN A 648 37.58 -1.88 31.46
N LYS A 649 37.68 -3.07 30.85
CA LYS A 649 36.86 -3.44 29.68
C LYS A 649 35.38 -3.45 30.04
N LEU A 650 35.01 -4.10 31.15
CA LEU A 650 33.64 -4.13 31.64
C LEU A 650 33.14 -2.73 31.98
N LEU A 651 33.95 -1.89 32.64
CA LEU A 651 33.56 -0.51 32.93
C LEU A 651 33.29 0.31 31.67
N ILE A 652 34.12 0.18 30.63
CA ILE A 652 33.89 0.87 29.34
C ILE A 652 32.61 0.35 28.69
N ILE A 653 32.37 -0.96 28.69
CA ILE A 653 31.16 -1.56 28.12
C ILE A 653 29.92 -1.08 28.90
N SER A 654 29.93 -1.17 30.23
CA SER A 654 28.85 -0.67 31.09
C SER A 654 28.61 0.83 30.89
N PHE A 655 29.67 1.62 30.71
CA PHE A 655 29.55 3.05 30.41
C PHE A 655 28.91 3.31 29.05
N VAL A 656 29.31 2.59 28.00
CA VAL A 656 28.69 2.72 26.66
C VAL A 656 27.24 2.24 26.66
N ILE A 657 26.94 1.14 27.36
CA ILE A 657 25.56 0.66 27.53
C ILE A 657 24.74 1.70 28.30
N GLY A 658 25.29 2.27 29.38
CA GLY A 658 24.67 3.34 30.15
C GLY A 658 24.40 4.56 29.29
N LEU A 659 25.39 5.02 28.51
CA LEU A 659 25.22 6.11 27.54
C LEU A 659 24.13 5.80 26.51
N TYR A 660 24.14 4.60 25.91
CA TYR A 660 23.13 4.21 24.93
C TYR A 660 21.72 4.12 25.53
N ARG A 661 21.60 3.67 26.79
CA ARG A 661 20.33 3.59 27.51
C ARG A 661 19.80 4.96 27.95
N VAL A 662 20.69 5.88 28.34
CA VAL A 662 20.34 7.24 28.77
C VAL A 662 20.10 8.16 27.58
N PHE A 663 20.92 8.05 26.54
CA PHE A 663 20.85 8.82 25.29
C PHE A 663 20.34 7.94 24.16
N SER A 664 19.21 7.26 24.38
CA SER A 664 18.59 6.51 23.29
C SER A 664 18.27 7.49 22.16
N VAL A 665 18.91 7.29 21.01
CA VAL A 665 18.75 8.15 19.82
C VAL A 665 17.29 8.13 19.35
N GLU A 666 16.54 7.08 19.70
CA GLU A 666 15.10 6.95 19.43
C GLU A 666 14.26 7.98 20.20
N ASP A 667 14.72 8.44 21.37
CA ASP A 667 14.01 9.44 22.18
C ASP A 667 14.31 10.88 21.70
N TRP A 668 15.25 11.05 20.77
CA TRP A 668 15.65 12.35 20.23
C TRP A 668 15.06 12.52 18.84
N GLU A 669 13.76 12.78 18.77
CA GLU A 669 13.12 13.17 17.51
C GLU A 669 13.69 14.52 17.05
N VAL A 670 14.71 14.47 16.17
CA VAL A 670 15.31 15.66 15.53
C VAL A 670 14.27 16.40 14.68
N ILE A 671 13.22 15.70 14.26
CA ILE A 671 12.06 16.23 13.57
C ILE A 671 10.85 15.59 14.25
N PRO A 672 9.98 16.37 14.93
CA PRO A 672 8.79 15.82 15.56
C PRO A 672 7.96 15.09 14.50
N THR A 673 7.59 13.85 14.80
CA THR A 673 6.74 13.07 13.89
C THR A 673 5.32 13.65 13.93
N ILE A 674 5.00 14.52 12.97
CA ILE A 674 3.68 15.14 12.87
C ILE A 674 2.64 14.03 12.68
N GLY A 675 1.75 13.87 13.67
CA GLY A 675 0.58 12.99 13.60
C GLY A 675 0.64 11.71 14.45
N ILE A 676 1.78 11.38 15.06
CA ILE A 676 1.84 10.31 16.06
C ILE A 676 1.84 10.98 17.42
N PRO A 677 0.81 10.79 18.27
CA PRO A 677 0.82 11.34 19.61
C PRO A 677 2.06 10.80 20.34
N PRO A 678 2.78 11.65 21.09
CA PRO A 678 3.91 11.19 21.88
C PRO A 678 3.42 10.06 22.79
N ASP A 679 4.23 9.01 22.90
CA ASP A 679 3.92 7.92 23.79
C ASP A 679 3.92 8.45 25.23
N ASP A 680 2.75 8.66 25.82
CA ASP A 680 2.62 9.20 27.17
C ASP A 680 3.30 8.31 28.22
N SER A 681 3.47 7.01 27.92
CA SER A 681 4.27 6.11 28.75
C SER A 681 5.77 6.45 28.73
N ASN A 682 6.23 7.20 27.71
CA ASN A 682 7.62 7.50 27.46
C ASN A 682 8.06 8.86 28.06
N ASN A 683 7.14 9.77 28.37
CA ASN A 683 7.47 11.08 28.96
C ASN A 683 8.03 11.00 30.39
N SER A 684 7.71 9.94 31.14
CA SER A 684 8.35 9.60 32.41
C SER A 684 9.49 8.58 32.27
N HIS A 685 9.74 8.04 31.08
CA HIS A 685 10.54 6.84 30.91
C HIS A 685 12.04 7.07 31.01
N TRP A 686 12.56 8.26 30.69
CA TRP A 686 13.97 8.54 30.96
C TRP A 686 14.23 8.69 32.47
N LEU A 687 13.31 9.35 33.20
CA LEU A 687 13.37 9.45 34.67
C LEU A 687 13.15 8.10 35.33
N SER A 688 12.23 7.28 34.84
CA SER A 688 12.00 5.93 35.35
C SER A 688 13.15 4.99 34.99
N LYS A 689 13.73 5.04 33.78
CA LYS A 689 14.93 4.27 33.42
C LYS A 689 16.14 4.66 34.26
N VAL A 690 16.33 5.96 34.52
CA VAL A 690 17.40 6.46 35.40
C VAL A 690 17.13 6.03 36.84
N SER A 691 15.88 6.12 37.31
CA SER A 691 15.46 5.64 38.63
C SER A 691 15.69 4.13 38.77
N ASP A 692 15.24 3.32 37.81
CA ASP A 692 15.42 1.86 37.77
C ASP A 692 16.89 1.46 37.72
N LEU A 693 17.75 2.26 37.06
CA LEU A 693 19.20 2.05 37.08
C LEU A 693 19.83 2.34 38.45
N ILE A 694 19.23 3.24 39.22
CA ILE A 694 19.69 3.63 40.56
C ILE A 694 19.09 2.70 41.64
N SER A 695 17.87 2.20 41.42
CA SER A 695 17.12 1.39 42.38
C SER A 695 17.27 -0.12 42.18
N SER A 696 17.80 -0.58 41.05
CA SER A 696 18.14 -1.99 40.82
C SER A 696 19.52 -2.31 41.43
N PRO A 697 19.60 -3.14 42.50
CA PRO A 697 20.87 -3.63 42.98
C PRO A 697 21.45 -4.66 42.00
N ILE A 698 22.71 -4.45 41.59
CA ILE A 698 23.51 -5.39 40.76
C ILE A 698 23.66 -6.74 41.45
#